data_AF-A0A7M7JWW9-F1
#
_entry.id   AF-A0A7M7JWW9-F1
#
_cell.length_a   1.000
_cell.length_b   1.000
_cell.length_c   1.000
_cell.angle_alpha   90.00
_cell.angle_beta   90.00
_cell.angle_gamma   90.00
#
_symmetry.space_group_name_H-M   'P 1'
#
loop_
_entity.id
_entity.type
_entity.pdbx_description
1 polymer ?
#
loop_
_entity_poly.entity_id
_entity_poly.type
_entity_poly.pdbx_seq_one_letter_code
_entity_poly.pdbx_strand_id
1 'polypeptide(L)'
;MFRVTPKDSFGASKRVCELARHKVAAFVGPSSPSVKELVKATAFRLNVPHVSTSWELHERQSPYTLRMYPEADLLARAYRDIISEKKWKKFAIFYDSDDVLVMLKYVLADGFNQTAPDVLLYEFDPDLSYEKMLKDIGTRNHFNVIIGLRPDRVKEALLAAEGSYSSFYHSYLILGLSYSFRHISITNAEHCTRFKDFHSYKMEEVVMQRYLANVTMFRLVDPSRSEFQEVNNRPRSNSQLPTDSSIFGHVDAPNVWAPPSTTPPDDLDVERLTTEEALMYDAVSLIANGVHNLLRMNILGFQQLDCNKTNSNWDYGQLFLDHMKELTIRGLTGDVRLDKEGKRDMFTLDVLELNKGSKQWSFLKKSSWDPTTGINKPEGDEAVHDVEFSVSGMILKVVTVENAPYTIINHSLTGQDRFYGYAIDLIKMLAEKANFTPEFYIAPDSAYGSHIGGGVWNGMIGDLMKHKADIAIVDLTTTAERESVVDFTTPFMNTGISILLRTPEMQPPSLFSFLHPFSPLVWFYTLTVYILITVAVYVLGRFTPYEWVPSHPCDPDSEPENQFGTISDCFWFTMGSIMQQGSDLVPRAVSTRTLASLWYFFCLILISSYTANLAAFLTAARMSSPIENANDLAKQTDIAYGAKDGGSTKRFFQNSNNTVYKRMWAYMESQKPSVFPKTNEEGIQRVLKGDYAYLMEVTSIDYLVERNCNLTKIGGLLDNKGYGIATPQGSQVRGILEHHLIIMQEKGVLQELKDLWWKIPGEPCDRVKDDSAEMSMESLGGVFYTLYGGVLIGVFVALIEFWWEKSQAPYGERDHILVEFLRELKLVLTCTGSRPNPESADNSIADDAASRRSGHSRQASQVFATLNT
;
A
#
# COMPACT_ATOMS: atom_id res chain seq x y z
N MET A 1 0.03 50.90 49.12
CA MET A 1 0.76 49.79 48.48
C MET A 1 2.25 50.00 48.76
N PHE A 2 2.99 48.98 49.19
CA PHE A 2 4.42 49.10 49.46
C PHE A 2 5.20 48.14 48.56
N ARG A 3 6.28 48.62 47.94
CA ARG A 3 7.19 47.78 47.15
C ARG A 3 8.18 47.11 48.10
N VAL A 4 8.32 45.79 47.96
CA VAL A 4 9.24 44.98 48.74
C VAL A 4 10.23 44.32 47.80
N THR A 5 11.51 44.37 48.15
CA THR A 5 12.60 43.72 47.43
C THR A 5 12.47 42.19 47.52
N PRO A 6 12.54 41.45 46.41
CA PRO A 6 12.51 39.99 46.44
C PRO A 6 13.64 39.45 47.34
N LYS A 7 13.35 38.43 48.17
CA LYS A 7 14.28 37.82 49.15
C LYS A 7 14.68 38.69 50.36
N ASP A 8 14.27 39.96 50.43
CA ASP A 8 14.49 40.79 51.62
C ASP A 8 13.33 40.62 52.62
N SER A 9 13.41 39.55 53.41
CA SER A 9 12.40 39.26 54.44
C SER A 9 12.41 40.32 55.54
N PHE A 10 13.57 40.82 55.97
CA PHE A 10 13.64 41.80 57.05
C PHE A 10 12.98 43.14 56.67
N GLY A 11 13.29 43.66 55.48
CA GLY A 11 12.66 44.88 54.95
C GLY A 11 11.15 44.71 54.82
N ALA A 12 10.68 43.55 54.36
CA ALA A 12 9.27 43.22 54.30
C ALA A 12 8.59 43.21 55.67
N SER A 13 9.23 42.60 56.68
CA SER A 13 8.71 42.54 58.05
C SER A 13 8.42 43.92 58.60
N LYS A 14 9.37 44.85 58.41
CA LYS A 14 9.25 46.22 58.89
C LYS A 14 8.07 46.93 58.22
N ARG A 15 7.90 46.77 56.90
CA ARG A 15 6.79 47.36 56.14
C ARG A 15 5.42 46.78 56.52
N VAL A 16 5.33 45.47 56.73
CA VAL A 16 4.08 44.82 57.18
C VAL A 16 3.69 45.30 58.57
N CYS A 17 4.67 45.49 59.47
CA CYS A 17 4.42 46.03 60.80
C CYS A 17 4.07 47.53 60.80
N GLU A 18 4.64 48.31 59.88
CA GLU A 18 4.22 49.69 59.63
C GLU A 18 2.75 49.72 59.14
N LEU A 19 2.38 48.84 58.20
CA LEU A 19 1.00 48.70 57.73
C LEU A 19 0.01 48.34 58.85
N ALA A 20 0.38 47.41 59.73
CA ALA A 20 -0.47 46.99 60.86
C ALA A 20 -0.87 48.16 61.78
N ARG A 21 -0.04 49.20 61.87
CA ARG A 21 -0.33 50.41 62.66
C ARG A 21 -1.40 51.31 62.05
N HIS A 22 -1.74 51.12 60.78
CA HIS A 22 -2.73 51.91 60.05
C HIS A 22 -4.12 51.25 59.99
N LYS A 23 -4.45 50.36 60.94
CA LYS A 23 -5.79 49.73 61.07
C LYS A 23 -6.23 48.99 59.79
N VAL A 24 -5.33 48.18 59.23
CA VAL A 24 -5.58 47.42 58.00
C VAL A 24 -6.56 46.27 58.22
N ALA A 25 -7.41 46.01 57.22
CA ALA A 25 -8.39 44.91 57.24
C ALA A 25 -7.77 43.55 56.82
N ALA A 26 -6.79 43.58 55.91
CA ALA A 26 -6.12 42.39 55.39
C ALA A 26 -4.77 42.77 54.76
N PHE A 27 -3.88 41.78 54.65
CA PHE A 27 -2.64 41.87 53.86
C PHE A 27 -2.84 41.15 52.51
N VAL A 28 -2.41 41.75 51.40
CA VAL A 28 -2.48 41.11 50.06
C VAL A 28 -1.08 41.00 49.45
N GLY A 29 -0.73 39.82 48.93
CA GLY A 29 0.62 39.52 48.43
C GLY A 29 1.63 39.24 49.55
N PRO A 30 2.95 39.19 49.29
CA PRO A 30 3.63 39.38 48.01
C PRO A 30 3.81 38.08 47.20
N SER A 31 4.24 38.20 45.94
CA SER A 31 4.51 37.06 45.05
C SER A 31 5.79 36.28 45.39
N SER A 32 6.73 36.88 46.12
CA SER A 32 8.00 36.23 46.48
C SER A 32 7.82 35.22 47.63
N PRO A 33 8.19 33.94 47.46
CA PRO A 33 7.94 32.91 48.49
C PRO A 33 8.59 33.19 49.84
N SER A 34 9.88 33.56 49.83
CA SER A 34 10.64 33.85 51.04
C SER A 34 10.00 34.96 51.89
N VAL A 35 9.40 35.95 51.22
CA VAL A 35 8.73 37.06 51.89
C VAL A 35 7.31 36.69 52.29
N LYS A 36 6.62 35.92 51.45
CA LYS A 36 5.24 35.48 51.69
C LYS A 36 5.13 34.69 52.99
N GLU A 37 6.05 33.75 53.27
CA GLU A 37 6.06 32.98 54.52
C GLU A 37 6.13 33.87 55.78
N LEU A 38 6.90 34.95 55.73
CA LEU A 38 6.98 35.93 56.81
C LEU A 38 5.68 36.73 56.96
N VAL A 39 5.07 37.15 55.85
CA VAL A 39 3.78 37.86 55.89
C VAL A 39 2.71 36.96 56.50
N LYS A 40 2.67 35.68 56.14
CA LYS A 40 1.77 34.67 56.73
C LYS A 40 1.96 34.54 58.23
N ALA A 41 3.20 34.40 58.68
CA ALA A 41 3.51 34.29 60.11
C ALA A 41 3.07 35.54 60.90
N THR A 42 3.26 36.72 60.30
CA THR A 42 2.86 38.00 60.90
C THR A 42 1.33 38.16 60.91
N ALA A 43 0.67 37.81 59.82
CA ALA A 43 -0.79 37.79 59.67
C ALA A 43 -1.45 36.89 60.71
N PHE A 44 -0.96 35.66 60.85
CA PHE A 44 -1.39 34.70 61.86
C PHE A 44 -1.23 35.26 63.27
N ARG A 45 -0.08 35.85 63.59
CA ARG A 45 0.17 36.42 64.92
C ARG A 45 -0.75 37.60 65.26
N LEU A 46 -1.05 38.45 64.28
CA LEU A 46 -1.87 39.65 64.48
C LEU A 46 -3.38 39.38 64.35
N ASN A 47 -3.79 38.15 64.06
CA ASN A 47 -5.15 37.81 63.64
C ASN A 47 -5.65 38.65 62.45
N VAL A 48 -4.77 39.05 61.54
CA VAL A 48 -5.14 39.81 60.34
C VAL A 48 -5.10 38.88 59.15
N PRO A 49 -6.18 38.73 58.37
CA PRO A 49 -6.18 37.84 57.21
C PRO A 49 -5.14 38.24 56.16
N HIS A 50 -4.53 37.23 55.54
CA HIS A 50 -3.59 37.37 54.45
C HIS A 50 -4.17 36.72 53.19
N VAL A 51 -4.21 37.44 52.07
CA VAL A 51 -4.70 36.94 50.79
C VAL A 51 -3.53 36.77 49.82
N SER A 52 -3.26 35.53 49.42
CA SER A 52 -2.22 35.15 48.48
C SER A 52 -2.78 34.97 47.08
N THR A 53 -2.13 35.56 46.08
CA THR A 53 -2.48 35.47 44.65
C THR A 53 -1.54 34.60 43.84
N SER A 54 -0.45 34.10 44.42
CA SER A 54 0.55 33.26 43.75
C SER A 54 0.64 31.87 44.39
N TRP A 55 0.86 30.87 43.55
CA TRP A 55 1.01 29.46 43.92
C TRP A 55 2.39 29.16 44.53
N GLU A 56 2.48 28.14 45.40
CA GLU A 56 3.73 27.59 45.95
C GLU A 56 3.63 26.08 46.19
N LEU A 57 4.70 25.35 45.87
CA LEU A 57 4.75 23.89 46.00
C LEU A 57 4.78 23.39 47.45
N HIS A 58 5.53 24.07 48.33
CA HIS A 58 5.75 23.66 49.73
C HIS A 58 5.21 24.71 50.70
N GLU A 59 3.94 25.03 50.55
CA GLU A 59 3.32 26.08 51.34
C GLU A 59 2.90 25.56 52.73
N ARG A 60 3.46 26.14 53.81
CA ARG A 60 2.99 25.84 55.16
C ARG A 60 1.55 26.32 55.32
N GLN A 61 0.68 25.46 55.84
CA GLN A 61 -0.70 25.85 56.12
C GLN A 61 -0.72 26.88 57.25
N SER A 62 -1.42 27.98 57.01
CA SER A 62 -1.68 29.04 57.97
C SER A 62 -3.18 29.29 57.99
N PRO A 63 -3.85 29.21 59.14
CA PRO A 63 -5.32 29.32 59.19
C PRO A 63 -5.83 30.71 58.77
N TYR A 64 -4.99 31.75 58.87
CA TYR A 64 -5.31 33.14 58.49
C TYR A 64 -4.94 33.49 57.03
N THR A 65 -4.57 32.51 56.20
CA THR A 65 -4.19 32.75 54.81
C THR A 65 -5.26 32.22 53.86
N LEU A 66 -5.78 33.10 53.00
CA LEU A 66 -6.68 32.79 51.90
C LEU A 66 -5.91 32.71 50.58
N ARG A 67 -6.14 31.67 49.78
CA ARG A 67 -5.42 31.43 48.52
C ARG A 67 -6.37 31.57 47.34
N MET A 68 -6.10 32.58 46.51
CA MET A 68 -6.92 32.89 45.34
C MET A 68 -6.50 32.07 44.11
N TYR A 69 -5.24 31.62 44.06
CA TYR A 69 -4.75 30.76 42.99
C TYR A 69 -5.30 29.33 43.18
N PRO A 70 -5.80 28.69 42.11
CA PRO A 70 -6.27 27.30 42.14
C PRO A 70 -5.27 26.31 42.75
N GLU A 71 -5.73 25.38 43.57
CA GLU A 71 -4.84 24.37 44.16
C GLU A 71 -4.24 23.43 43.09
N ALA A 72 -2.94 23.12 43.22
CA ALA A 72 -2.22 22.24 42.29
C ALA A 72 -2.87 20.85 42.15
N ASP A 73 -3.48 20.35 43.22
CA ASP A 73 -4.21 19.07 43.20
C ASP A 73 -5.43 19.12 42.27
N LEU A 74 -6.14 20.26 42.24
CA LEU A 74 -7.28 20.47 41.35
C LEU A 74 -6.80 20.62 39.90
N LEU A 75 -5.70 21.35 39.67
CA LEU A 75 -5.08 21.48 38.35
C LEU A 75 -4.57 20.14 37.82
N ALA A 76 -3.96 19.31 38.67
CA ALA A 76 -3.50 17.99 38.29
C ALA A 76 -4.64 17.06 37.84
N ARG A 77 -5.84 17.21 38.42
CA ARG A 77 -7.04 16.53 37.94
C ARG A 77 -7.47 17.05 36.56
N ALA A 78 -7.49 18.36 36.36
CA ALA A 78 -7.80 18.95 35.07
C ALA A 78 -6.85 18.46 33.95
N TYR A 79 -5.54 18.41 34.24
CA TYR A 79 -4.54 17.89 33.29
C TYR A 79 -4.71 16.40 33.00
N ARG A 80 -5.04 15.58 34.01
CA ARG A 80 -5.36 14.16 33.80
C ARG A 80 -6.61 13.99 32.93
N ASP A 81 -7.68 14.73 33.23
CA ASP A 81 -8.96 14.58 32.54
C ASP A 81 -8.84 14.92 31.05
N ILE A 82 -8.07 15.96 30.68
CA ILE A 82 -7.86 16.31 29.26
C ILE A 82 -7.00 15.28 28.52
N ILE A 83 -5.99 14.70 29.18
CA ILE A 83 -5.14 13.65 28.60
C ILE A 83 -5.97 12.39 28.36
N SER A 84 -6.85 12.05 29.33
CA SER A 84 -7.80 10.95 29.19
C SER A 84 -8.81 11.20 28.07
N GLU A 85 -9.33 12.43 27.94
CA GLU A 85 -10.23 12.79 26.84
C GLU A 85 -9.54 12.68 25.47
N LYS A 86 -8.28 13.11 25.37
CA LYS A 86 -7.47 12.99 24.14
C LYS A 86 -7.01 11.55 23.86
N LYS A 87 -7.26 10.59 24.76
CA LYS A 87 -6.89 9.18 24.64
C LYS A 87 -5.39 8.96 24.39
N TRP A 88 -4.53 9.80 24.96
CA TRP A 88 -3.09 9.69 24.77
C TRP A 88 -2.52 8.47 25.49
N LYS A 89 -1.93 7.54 24.73
CA LYS A 89 -1.25 6.34 25.26
C LYS A 89 0.28 6.44 25.30
N LYS A 90 0.84 7.41 24.58
CA LYS A 90 2.29 7.63 24.49
C LYS A 90 2.56 9.13 24.36
N PHE A 91 3.32 9.71 25.28
CA PHE A 91 3.62 11.14 25.29
C PHE A 91 4.91 11.46 26.06
N ALA A 92 5.53 12.60 25.74
CA ALA A 92 6.69 13.12 26.44
C ALA A 92 6.30 14.32 27.31
N ILE A 93 6.97 14.48 28.46
CA ILE A 93 6.85 15.65 29.32
C ILE A 93 8.15 16.43 29.20
N PHE A 94 8.07 17.62 28.61
CA PHE A 94 9.18 18.54 28.46
C PHE A 94 9.07 19.63 29.52
N TYR A 95 9.92 19.59 30.55
CA TYR A 95 9.80 20.43 31.74
C TYR A 95 11.12 21.11 32.12
N ASP A 96 11.04 22.27 32.78
CA ASP A 96 12.22 23.00 33.26
C ASP A 96 12.36 23.13 34.78
N SER A 97 11.36 22.65 35.53
CA SER A 97 11.35 22.63 37.00
C SER A 97 10.56 21.44 37.52
N ASP A 98 11.02 20.86 38.63
CA ASP A 98 10.32 19.79 39.36
C ASP A 98 8.92 20.20 39.84
N ASP A 99 8.69 21.51 40.00
CA ASP A 99 7.38 22.07 40.39
C ASP A 99 6.27 21.63 39.39
N VAL A 100 6.62 21.45 38.10
CA VAL A 100 5.70 21.02 37.03
C VAL A 100 5.29 19.56 37.19
N LEU A 101 6.22 18.71 37.60
CA LEU A 101 5.94 17.27 37.80
C LEU A 101 4.88 17.04 38.88
N VAL A 102 4.80 17.94 39.87
CA VAL A 102 3.78 17.86 40.92
C VAL A 102 2.39 18.20 40.40
N MET A 103 2.29 19.14 39.47
CA MET A 103 1.03 19.43 38.76
C MET A 103 0.64 18.30 37.80
N LEU A 104 1.52 17.36 37.53
CA LEU A 104 1.25 16.15 36.75
C LEU A 104 1.19 14.89 37.63
N LYS A 105 1.11 15.01 38.96
CA LYS A 105 1.21 13.84 39.86
C LYS A 105 0.19 12.73 39.56
N TYR A 106 -1.04 13.08 39.18
CA TYR A 106 -2.06 12.10 38.83
C TYR A 106 -1.81 11.47 37.45
N VAL A 107 -1.29 12.24 36.50
CA VAL A 107 -0.88 11.76 35.17
C VAL A 107 0.27 10.75 35.31
N LEU A 108 1.24 11.04 36.18
CA LEU A 108 2.36 10.17 36.47
C LEU A 108 1.93 8.94 37.29
N ALA A 109 1.00 9.09 38.24
CA ALA A 109 0.49 7.99 39.06
C ALA A 109 -0.31 6.96 38.24
N ASP A 110 -1.13 7.41 37.30
CA ASP A 110 -1.86 6.53 36.36
C ASP A 110 -0.89 5.79 35.42
N GLY A 111 0.32 6.33 35.21
CA GLY A 111 1.44 5.72 34.49
C GLY A 111 2.06 4.47 35.13
N PHE A 112 1.62 4.02 36.31
CA PHE A 112 2.17 2.84 36.99
C PHE A 112 1.28 1.58 36.95
N ASN A 113 0.13 1.61 36.27
CA ASN A 113 -0.75 0.44 36.08
C ASN A 113 -0.45 -0.33 34.78
N GLN A 114 -0.85 -1.60 34.63
CA GLN A 114 -0.52 -2.42 33.43
C GLN A 114 -1.06 -1.90 32.09
N THR A 115 -2.02 -0.97 32.12
CA THR A 115 -2.52 -0.19 30.96
C THR A 115 -1.88 1.20 30.87
N ALA A 116 -0.72 1.39 31.49
CA ALA A 116 -0.08 2.68 31.63
C ALA A 116 0.34 3.27 30.28
N PRO A 117 0.19 4.60 30.11
CA PRO A 117 0.81 5.29 29.00
C PRO A 117 2.35 5.19 29.05
N ASP A 118 2.98 5.13 27.88
CA ASP A 118 4.43 5.24 27.70
C ASP A 118 4.82 6.72 27.86
N VAL A 119 5.43 7.06 29.00
CA VAL A 119 5.76 8.45 29.39
C VAL A 119 7.27 8.67 29.36
N LEU A 120 7.71 9.58 28.49
CA LEU A 120 9.10 10.03 28.43
C LEU A 120 9.28 11.34 29.22
N LEU A 121 10.07 11.32 30.29
CA LEU A 121 10.48 12.55 30.99
C LEU A 121 11.70 13.15 30.28
N TYR A 122 11.61 14.42 29.89
CA TYR A 122 12.68 15.16 29.24
C TYR A 122 12.89 16.51 29.96
N GLU A 123 13.99 16.63 30.70
CA GLU A 123 14.35 17.86 31.40
C GLU A 123 14.95 18.89 30.43
N PHE A 124 14.67 20.16 30.68
CA PHE A 124 15.25 21.26 29.93
C PHE A 124 16.75 21.42 30.22
N ASP A 125 17.56 21.26 29.18
CA ASP A 125 19.01 21.49 29.22
C ASP A 125 19.33 22.85 28.55
N PRO A 126 19.88 23.83 29.30
CA PRO A 126 20.23 25.14 28.76
C PRO A 126 21.38 25.10 27.73
N ASP A 127 22.19 24.04 27.70
CA ASP A 127 23.33 23.92 26.78
C ASP A 127 22.93 23.35 25.40
N LEU A 128 21.71 22.79 25.29
CA LEU A 128 21.19 22.21 24.06
C LEU A 128 20.19 23.16 23.37
N SER A 129 20.23 23.21 22.04
CA SER A 129 19.17 23.88 21.26
C SER A 129 17.85 23.12 21.40
N TYR A 130 16.74 23.85 21.56
CA TYR A 130 15.38 23.30 21.60
C TYR A 130 15.09 22.38 20.41
N GLU A 131 15.59 22.69 19.22
CA GLU A 131 15.42 21.87 18.01
C GLU A 131 15.99 20.46 18.19
N LYS A 132 17.19 20.37 18.77
CA LYS A 132 17.88 19.10 19.01
C LYS A 132 17.16 18.27 20.07
N MET A 133 16.64 18.93 21.10
CA MET A 133 15.90 18.28 22.19
C MET A 133 14.57 17.71 21.70
N LEU A 134 13.81 18.50 20.94
CA LEU A 134 12.55 18.05 20.33
C LEU A 134 12.80 16.92 19.32
N LYS A 135 13.89 16.99 18.55
CA LYS A 135 14.29 15.92 17.65
C LYS A 135 14.62 14.62 18.38
N ASP A 136 15.24 14.68 19.56
CA ASP A 136 15.51 13.47 20.37
C ASP A 136 14.23 12.85 20.97
N ILE A 137 13.24 13.69 21.30
CA ILE A 137 11.90 13.19 21.69
C ILE A 137 11.27 12.42 20.52
N GLY A 138 11.48 12.90 19.29
CA GLY A 138 10.97 12.27 18.08
C GLY A 138 11.63 11.01 17.61
N THR A 139 12.95 10.93 17.70
CA THR A 139 13.68 9.69 17.40
C THR A 139 13.23 8.55 18.30
N ARG A 140 12.70 8.85 19.49
CA ARG A 140 12.09 7.90 20.43
C ARG A 140 10.60 7.63 20.16
N ASN A 141 10.06 8.12 19.05
CA ASN A 141 8.68 7.88 18.61
C ASN A 141 7.62 8.44 19.59
N HIS A 142 7.84 9.66 20.11
CA HIS A 142 6.89 10.40 20.93
C HIS A 142 6.46 11.70 20.22
N PHE A 143 5.19 11.80 19.82
CA PHE A 143 4.65 12.96 19.09
C PHE A 143 3.69 13.82 19.91
N ASN A 144 3.13 13.25 20.98
CA ASN A 144 2.37 14.01 21.96
C ASN A 144 3.34 14.56 23.01
N VAL A 145 3.36 15.87 23.20
CA VAL A 145 4.31 16.53 24.10
C VAL A 145 3.58 17.46 25.05
N ILE A 146 3.77 17.22 26.34
CA ILE A 146 3.33 18.12 27.41
C ILE A 146 4.46 19.12 27.66
N ILE A 147 4.19 20.41 27.43
CA ILE A 147 5.16 21.48 27.60
C ILE A 147 4.92 22.15 28.95
N GLY A 148 5.81 21.86 29.90
CA GLY A 148 5.89 22.47 31.23
C GLY A 148 7.08 23.41 31.35
N LEU A 149 7.19 24.40 30.46
CA LEU A 149 8.25 25.41 30.48
C LEU A 149 7.70 26.77 30.91
N ARG A 150 8.58 27.69 31.30
CA ARG A 150 8.21 29.09 31.53
C ARG A 150 7.65 29.77 30.26
N PRO A 151 6.75 30.77 30.38
CA PRO A 151 6.11 31.41 29.22
C PRO A 151 7.07 32.01 28.19
N ASP A 152 8.20 32.58 28.62
CA ASP A 152 9.28 33.08 27.75
C ASP A 152 9.87 31.96 26.88
N ARG A 153 10.11 30.79 27.49
CA ARG A 153 10.71 29.63 26.83
C ARG A 153 9.74 28.85 25.96
N VAL A 154 8.46 28.80 26.32
CA VAL A 154 7.44 28.13 25.49
C VAL A 154 7.39 28.76 24.09
N LYS A 155 7.51 30.09 24.00
CA LYS A 155 7.57 30.79 22.72
C LYS A 155 8.76 30.30 21.86
N GLU A 156 9.95 30.23 22.46
CA GLU A 156 11.17 29.76 21.79
C GLU A 156 11.08 28.28 21.40
N ALA A 157 10.54 27.44 22.28
CA ALA A 157 10.36 26.01 22.03
C ALA A 157 9.38 25.76 20.86
N LEU A 158 8.27 26.49 20.78
CA LEU A 158 7.32 26.39 19.68
C LEU A 158 7.91 26.89 18.35
N LEU A 159 8.70 27.96 18.37
CA LEU A 159 9.43 28.45 17.19
C LEU A 159 10.48 27.44 16.71
N ALA A 160 11.25 26.84 17.63
CA ALA A 160 12.23 25.81 17.29
C ALA A 160 11.57 24.54 16.73
N ALA A 161 10.39 24.19 17.24
CA ALA A 161 9.58 23.11 16.69
C ALA A 161 9.13 23.40 15.24
N GLU A 162 8.97 24.67 14.82
CA GLU A 162 8.61 25.02 13.43
C GLU A 162 9.68 24.60 12.41
N GLY A 163 10.96 24.84 12.73
CA GLY A 163 12.06 24.76 11.77
C GLY A 163 12.44 23.35 11.35
N SER A 164 12.10 22.34 12.15
CA SER A 164 12.68 20.99 12.00
C SER A 164 11.74 19.84 12.38
N TYR A 165 10.73 20.09 13.23
CA TYR A 165 10.10 19.02 14.02
C TYR A 165 8.58 19.13 14.21
N SER A 166 7.88 20.04 13.53
CA SER A 166 6.42 20.15 13.60
C SER A 166 5.78 19.52 12.35
N SER A 167 5.51 18.22 12.41
CA SER A 167 4.54 17.58 11.51
C SER A 167 3.11 17.69 12.07
N PHE A 168 2.08 17.51 11.23
CA PHE A 168 0.67 17.44 11.66
C PHE A 168 0.42 16.43 12.79
N TYR A 169 1.26 15.41 12.90
CA TYR A 169 1.14 14.34 13.90
C TYR A 169 1.49 14.77 15.33
N HIS A 170 2.07 15.96 15.50
CA HIS A 170 2.41 16.46 16.82
C HIS A 170 1.21 17.09 17.50
N SER A 171 1.01 16.76 18.77
CA SER A 171 0.05 17.46 19.61
C SER A 171 0.74 17.96 20.87
N TYR A 172 0.56 19.25 21.14
CA TYR A 172 1.22 19.94 22.23
C TYR A 172 0.19 20.33 23.29
N LEU A 173 0.40 19.91 24.53
CA LEU A 173 -0.38 20.35 25.68
C LEU A 173 0.48 21.31 26.50
N ILE A 174 0.13 22.60 26.50
CA ILE A 174 0.86 23.60 27.27
C ILE A 174 0.29 23.62 28.69
N LEU A 175 1.18 23.45 29.67
CA LEU A 175 0.84 23.59 31.08
C LEU A 175 0.93 25.05 31.48
N GLY A 176 0.01 25.47 32.35
CA GLY A 176 0.04 26.78 32.99
C GLY A 176 -1.22 27.61 32.81
N LEU A 177 -1.62 28.23 33.92
CA LEU A 177 -2.64 29.30 33.96
C LEU A 177 -1.99 30.68 33.97
N SER A 178 -0.80 30.75 34.57
CA SER A 178 0.18 31.84 34.63
C SER A 178 1.23 31.30 35.61
N TYR A 179 2.48 31.11 35.16
CA TYR A 179 3.55 30.62 36.03
C TYR A 179 4.52 31.76 36.32
N SER A 180 4.52 32.21 37.56
CA SER A 180 5.54 33.08 38.12
C SER A 180 6.41 32.25 39.05
N PHE A 181 7.56 31.74 38.59
CA PHE A 181 8.48 30.97 39.44
C PHE A 181 9.98 31.22 39.18
N ARG A 182 10.71 31.27 40.31
CA ARG A 182 12.14 31.00 40.55
C ARG A 182 13.17 31.36 39.45
N HIS A 183 13.42 32.63 39.19
CA HIS A 183 14.78 33.23 39.14
C HIS A 183 14.67 34.68 38.69
N ILE A 184 14.76 35.63 39.64
CA ILE A 184 15.29 36.95 39.29
C ILE A 184 16.80 36.80 39.44
N SER A 185 17.51 36.62 38.32
CA SER A 185 18.94 36.89 38.29
C SER A 185 19.09 38.40 38.44
N ILE A 186 19.33 38.85 39.67
CA ILE A 186 19.68 40.24 39.95
C ILE A 186 21.12 40.42 39.51
N THR A 187 21.32 40.73 38.24
CA THR A 187 22.52 41.43 37.78
C THR A 187 22.04 42.68 37.06
N ASN A 188 22.05 43.77 37.83
CA ASN A 188 21.77 45.17 37.46
C ASN A 188 20.29 45.59 37.48
N ALA A 189 20.04 46.64 38.27
CA ALA A 189 18.73 47.08 38.76
C ALA A 189 17.93 47.95 37.76
N GLU A 190 17.97 47.66 36.46
CA GLU A 190 17.34 48.55 35.46
C GLU A 190 16.25 47.92 34.58
N HIS A 191 15.97 46.62 34.67
CA HIS A 191 14.84 46.02 33.95
C HIS A 191 14.06 45.06 34.84
N CYS A 192 12.99 45.56 35.48
CA CYS A 192 11.87 44.69 35.83
C CYS A 192 11.11 44.40 34.53
N THR A 193 11.56 43.41 33.76
CA THR A 193 10.76 42.89 32.64
C THR A 193 9.46 42.33 33.20
N ARG A 194 8.34 42.98 32.86
CA ARG A 194 6.99 42.57 33.22
C ARG A 194 6.74 41.21 32.54
N PHE A 195 6.60 40.14 33.32
CA PHE A 195 6.29 38.82 32.78
C PHE A 195 4.87 38.86 32.21
N LYS A 196 4.74 38.55 30.92
CA LYS A 196 3.46 38.48 30.20
C LYS A 196 2.92 37.05 30.31
N ASP A 197 1.61 36.92 30.46
CA ASP A 197 0.92 35.62 30.44
C ASP A 197 0.67 35.12 29.02
N PHE A 198 0.41 33.81 28.88
CA PHE A 198 0.11 33.16 27.60
C PHE A 198 -1.01 33.85 26.80
N HIS A 199 -2.05 34.38 27.46
CA HIS A 199 -3.14 35.12 26.78
C HIS A 199 -2.83 36.58 26.43
N SER A 200 -1.74 37.12 26.99
CA SER A 200 -1.26 38.47 26.72
C SER A 200 -0.22 38.52 25.60
N TYR A 201 0.35 37.37 25.22
CA TYR A 201 1.11 37.23 23.98
C TYR A 201 0.14 36.96 22.82
N LYS A 202 0.32 37.66 21.70
CA LYS A 202 -0.27 37.23 20.41
C LYS A 202 0.47 36.00 19.89
N MET A 203 0.30 34.87 20.57
CA MET A 203 0.88 33.58 20.16
C MET A 203 0.40 33.19 18.76
N GLU A 204 -0.76 33.68 18.33
CA GLU A 204 -1.30 33.51 16.98
C GLU A 204 -0.38 34.06 15.89
N GLU A 205 0.43 35.09 16.17
CA GLU A 205 1.39 35.66 15.20
C GLU A 205 2.73 34.91 15.19
N VAL A 206 3.07 34.22 16.29
CA VAL A 206 4.35 33.49 16.45
C VAL A 206 4.30 32.09 15.85
N VAL A 207 3.12 31.45 15.84
CA VAL A 207 2.91 30.11 15.26
C VAL A 207 2.80 30.17 13.72
N MET A 208 3.06 31.33 13.10
CA MET A 208 2.73 31.58 11.70
C MET A 208 3.95 31.52 10.78
N GLN A 209 4.10 30.37 10.12
CA GLN A 209 4.32 30.27 8.67
C GLN A 209 4.07 28.86 8.12
N ARG A 210 4.16 27.79 8.94
CA ARG A 210 3.97 26.40 8.46
C ARG A 210 3.21 25.43 9.39
N TYR A 211 2.72 25.88 10.55
CA TYR A 211 2.22 24.97 11.59
C TYR A 211 0.87 24.29 11.30
N LEU A 212 0.83 22.98 11.56
CA LEU A 212 -0.34 22.10 11.48
C LEU A 212 -0.56 21.28 12.78
N ALA A 213 0.26 21.47 13.82
CA ALA A 213 0.18 20.71 15.06
C ALA A 213 -0.97 21.18 15.96
N ASN A 214 -1.66 20.23 16.62
CA ASN A 214 -2.78 20.55 17.51
C ASN A 214 -2.26 21.02 18.88
N VAL A 215 -2.38 22.33 19.16
CA VAL A 215 -1.94 22.95 20.42
C VAL A 215 -3.14 23.17 21.33
N THR A 216 -3.09 22.61 22.53
CA THR A 216 -4.10 22.75 23.57
C THR A 216 -3.53 23.49 24.77
N MET A 217 -4.29 24.41 25.36
CA MET A 217 -3.93 25.10 26.60
C MET A 217 -5.14 25.33 27.52
N PHE A 218 -4.87 25.63 28.78
CA PHE A 218 -5.88 26.03 29.74
C PHE A 218 -5.86 27.54 29.97
N ARG A 219 -7.02 28.12 30.23
CA ARG A 219 -7.20 29.54 30.52
C ARG A 219 -8.09 29.72 31.74
N LEU A 220 -7.63 30.51 32.73
CA LEU A 220 -8.43 30.87 33.90
C LEU A 220 -9.28 32.14 33.67
N VAL A 221 -8.77 33.11 32.91
CA VAL A 221 -9.42 34.41 32.69
C VAL A 221 -10.05 34.46 31.31
N ASP A 222 -11.37 34.59 31.24
CA ASP A 222 -12.09 34.67 29.97
C ASP A 222 -12.22 36.15 29.49
N PRO A 223 -11.52 36.54 28.41
CA PRO A 223 -11.56 37.92 27.90
C PRO A 223 -12.89 38.30 27.24
N SER A 224 -13.78 37.33 26.98
CA SER A 224 -15.10 37.60 26.41
C SER A 224 -16.11 38.09 27.46
N ARG A 225 -15.80 37.93 28.76
CA ARG A 225 -16.69 38.36 29.85
C ARG A 225 -16.79 39.88 29.91
N SER A 226 -18.01 40.38 30.10
CA SER A 226 -18.32 41.81 30.21
C SER A 226 -17.54 42.50 31.33
N GLU A 227 -17.40 41.83 32.47
CA GLU A 227 -16.69 42.31 33.66
C GLU A 227 -15.20 42.52 33.36
N PHE A 228 -14.60 41.60 32.60
CA PHE A 228 -13.22 41.73 32.15
C PHE A 228 -13.04 42.84 31.13
N GLN A 229 -13.93 42.93 30.14
CA GLN A 229 -13.88 43.98 29.12
C GLN A 229 -14.04 45.37 29.73
N GLU A 230 -14.92 45.53 30.72
CA GLU A 230 -15.11 46.80 31.41
C GLU A 230 -13.83 47.24 32.13
N VAL A 231 -13.17 46.34 32.86
CA VAL A 231 -11.92 46.65 33.57
C VAL A 231 -10.76 46.87 32.60
N ASN A 232 -10.64 46.04 31.56
CA ASN A 232 -9.56 46.12 30.58
C ASN A 232 -9.66 47.37 29.69
N ASN A 233 -10.88 47.80 29.34
CA ASN A 233 -11.10 48.96 28.47
C ASN A 233 -11.16 50.29 29.22
N ARG A 234 -11.11 50.29 30.56
CA ARG A 234 -11.00 51.54 31.33
C ARG A 234 -9.68 52.23 30.96
N PRO A 235 -9.72 53.48 30.48
CA PRO A 235 -8.50 54.19 30.11
C PRO A 235 -7.60 54.29 31.34
N ARG A 236 -6.38 53.77 31.22
CA ARG A 236 -5.30 53.98 32.19
C ARG A 236 -4.78 55.42 32.05
N SER A 237 -5.68 56.41 32.13
CA SER A 237 -5.27 57.81 32.16
C SER A 237 -4.61 58.08 33.52
N ASN A 238 -3.53 58.85 33.50
CA ASN A 238 -2.75 59.28 34.65
C ASN A 238 -3.63 59.51 35.88
N SER A 239 -3.63 58.56 36.80
CA SER A 239 -4.09 58.79 38.16
C SER A 239 -3.08 59.73 38.81
N GLN A 240 -3.31 61.03 38.68
CA GLN A 240 -3.05 61.92 39.79
C GLN A 240 -3.77 61.29 40.98
N LEU A 241 -3.00 60.64 41.86
CA LEU A 241 -3.42 60.34 43.21
C LEU A 241 -4.12 61.59 43.75
N PRO A 242 -5.29 61.49 44.40
CA PRO A 242 -5.91 62.66 45.01
C PRO A 242 -4.89 63.25 46.00
N THR A 243 -4.36 64.42 45.66
CA THR A 243 -3.60 65.27 46.58
C THR A 243 -4.60 65.89 47.55
N ASP A 244 -5.19 65.07 48.41
CA ASP A 244 -5.82 65.54 49.63
C ASP A 244 -4.99 64.98 50.78
N SER A 245 -3.98 65.75 51.16
CA SER A 245 -2.99 65.48 52.19
C SER A 245 -3.56 65.61 53.62
N SER A 246 -4.86 65.36 53.81
CA SER A 246 -5.52 65.51 55.11
C SER A 246 -5.70 64.20 55.88
N ILE A 247 -5.36 63.03 55.31
CA ILE A 247 -5.60 61.72 55.96
C ILE A 247 -4.31 60.92 56.24
N PHE A 248 -3.18 61.23 55.58
CA PHE A 248 -1.89 60.57 55.85
C PHE A 248 -0.97 61.50 56.64
N GLY A 249 -0.95 61.32 57.96
CA GLY A 249 0.03 61.96 58.83
C GLY A 249 1.46 61.64 58.38
N HIS A 250 2.30 62.68 58.39
CA HIS A 250 3.72 62.67 58.06
C HIS A 250 4.44 61.33 58.28
N VAL A 251 4.80 60.67 57.18
CA VAL A 251 5.91 59.72 57.13
C VAL A 251 6.80 60.14 55.97
N ASP A 252 7.99 60.64 56.30
CA ASP A 252 9.03 60.94 55.33
C ASP A 252 9.37 59.67 54.53
N ALA A 253 9.12 59.71 53.22
CA ALA A 253 9.61 58.71 52.27
C ALA A 253 10.39 59.43 51.17
N PRO A 254 11.72 59.27 51.08
CA PRO A 254 12.48 59.78 49.95
C PRO A 254 12.22 58.89 48.72
N ASN A 255 12.15 59.53 47.55
CA ASN A 255 12.09 58.95 46.21
C ASN A 255 10.75 58.33 45.78
N VAL A 256 9.78 59.20 45.45
CA VAL A 256 8.73 58.88 44.46
C VAL A 256 9.32 59.14 43.07
N TRP A 257 9.60 58.06 42.32
CA TRP A 257 10.07 58.13 40.94
C TRP A 257 8.90 58.49 40.01
N ALA A 258 8.99 59.65 39.35
CA ALA A 258 8.23 59.92 38.14
C ALA A 258 8.99 59.32 36.95
N PRO A 259 8.37 58.53 36.06
CA PRO A 259 9.05 58.05 34.87
C PRO A 259 9.45 59.23 33.98
N PRO A 260 10.64 59.22 33.34
CA PRO A 260 11.02 60.26 32.39
C PRO A 260 10.08 60.23 31.19
N SER A 261 9.68 61.41 30.73
CA SER A 261 8.97 61.60 29.47
C SER A 261 9.88 61.17 28.30
N THR A 262 9.72 59.94 27.83
CA THR A 262 10.18 59.51 26.51
C THR A 262 8.96 59.31 25.62
N THR A 263 9.09 59.83 24.39
CA THR A 263 8.14 59.79 23.28
C THR A 263 7.38 58.46 23.14
N PRO A 264 6.12 58.47 22.69
CA PRO A 264 5.33 57.26 22.54
C PRO A 264 5.98 56.34 21.50
N PRO A 265 6.23 55.06 21.80
CA PRO A 265 6.52 54.07 20.76
C PRO A 265 5.24 53.87 19.94
N ASP A 266 5.37 53.88 18.60
CA ASP A 266 4.30 53.78 17.59
C ASP A 266 3.57 52.43 17.53
N ASP A 267 3.63 51.59 18.56
CA ASP A 267 2.84 50.35 18.66
C ASP A 267 2.05 50.37 19.98
N LEU A 268 0.83 50.92 19.92
CA LEU A 268 -0.18 50.78 20.97
C LEU A 268 -0.71 49.34 20.98
N ASP A 269 0.16 48.40 21.40
CA ASP A 269 -0.25 47.09 21.88
C ASP A 269 -1.23 47.33 23.03
N VAL A 270 -2.50 46.98 22.82
CA VAL A 270 -3.52 46.97 23.88
C VAL A 270 -3.05 45.96 24.94
N GLU A 271 -2.38 46.45 25.98
CA GLU A 271 -1.85 45.63 27.08
C GLU A 271 -3.01 44.90 27.78
N ARG A 272 -3.22 43.63 27.41
CA ARG A 272 -4.18 42.74 28.07
C ARG A 272 -3.76 42.48 29.52
N LEU A 273 -4.74 42.50 30.43
CA LEU A 273 -4.55 42.20 31.85
C LEU A 273 -3.98 40.79 32.05
N THR A 274 -3.02 40.64 32.96
CA THR A 274 -2.48 39.32 33.37
C THR A 274 -3.41 38.63 34.37
N THR A 275 -3.26 37.32 34.51
CA THR A 275 -3.93 36.44 35.46
C THR A 275 -3.55 36.79 36.89
N GLU A 276 -2.29 37.17 37.17
CA GLU A 276 -1.91 37.68 38.50
C GLU A 276 -2.64 38.99 38.82
N GLU A 277 -2.77 39.91 37.86
CA GLU A 277 -3.55 41.14 38.01
C GLU A 277 -5.04 40.85 38.21
N ALA A 278 -5.60 39.85 37.50
CA ALA A 278 -6.98 39.40 37.66
C ALA A 278 -7.22 38.80 39.05
N LEU A 279 -6.30 37.94 39.53
CA LEU A 279 -6.36 37.37 40.88
C LEU A 279 -6.21 38.44 41.97
N MET A 280 -5.42 39.48 41.72
CA MET A 280 -5.29 40.63 42.62
C MET A 280 -6.60 41.44 42.67
N TYR A 281 -7.25 41.65 41.54
CA TYR A 281 -8.56 42.29 41.50
C TYR A 281 -9.60 41.48 42.29
N ASP A 282 -9.60 40.16 42.13
CA ASP A 282 -10.52 39.27 42.83
C ASP A 282 -10.23 39.24 44.33
N ALA A 283 -8.96 39.29 44.74
CA ALA A 283 -8.55 39.36 46.14
C ALA A 283 -9.09 40.64 46.81
N VAL A 284 -8.94 41.78 46.14
CA VAL A 284 -9.46 43.07 46.63
C VAL A 284 -10.99 43.06 46.66
N SER A 285 -11.63 42.47 45.66
CA SER A 285 -13.09 42.34 45.59
C SER A 285 -13.64 41.47 46.72
N LEU A 286 -12.95 40.39 47.09
CA LEU A 286 -13.30 39.53 48.22
C LEU A 286 -13.25 40.30 49.54
N ILE A 287 -12.16 41.03 49.76
CA ILE A 287 -11.97 41.86 50.96
C ILE A 287 -13.02 42.96 51.02
N ALA A 288 -13.26 43.66 49.91
CA ALA A 288 -14.21 44.76 49.84
C ALA A 288 -15.64 44.30 50.15
N ASN A 289 -16.08 43.18 49.56
CA ASN A 289 -17.39 42.60 49.83
C ASN A 289 -17.51 42.11 51.28
N GLY A 290 -16.47 41.48 51.82
CA GLY A 290 -16.45 41.06 53.23
C GLY A 290 -16.56 42.24 54.18
N VAL A 291 -15.80 43.31 53.94
CA VAL A 291 -15.85 44.53 54.76
C VAL A 291 -17.22 45.19 54.64
N HIS A 292 -17.75 45.31 53.42
CA HIS A 292 -19.05 45.92 53.17
C HIS A 292 -20.19 45.21 53.91
N ASN A 293 -20.23 43.87 53.84
CA ASN A 293 -21.27 43.06 54.48
C ASN A 293 -21.25 43.19 56.00
N LEU A 294 -20.06 43.09 56.62
CA LEU A 294 -19.95 43.11 58.08
C LEU A 294 -20.05 44.52 58.69
N LEU A 295 -19.63 45.56 57.96
CA LEU A 295 -19.88 46.95 58.37
C LEU A 295 -21.36 47.29 58.33
N ARG A 296 -22.10 46.82 57.33
CA ARG A 296 -23.56 47.03 57.24
C ARG A 296 -24.32 46.40 58.41
N MET A 297 -23.78 45.32 58.97
CA MET A 297 -24.32 44.66 60.16
C MET A 297 -23.86 45.28 61.49
N ASN A 298 -22.95 46.27 61.46
CA ASN A 298 -22.27 46.85 62.63
C ASN A 298 -21.47 45.84 63.48
N ILE A 299 -20.92 44.79 62.85
CA ILE A 299 -20.23 43.69 63.53
C ILE A 299 -18.69 43.83 63.45
N LEU A 300 -18.18 44.73 62.61
CA LEU A 300 -16.73 44.87 62.34
C LEU A 300 -16.17 46.17 62.93
N GLY A 301 -15.09 46.07 63.72
CA GLY A 301 -14.31 47.22 64.21
C GLY A 301 -12.83 47.12 63.83
N PHE A 302 -12.21 48.23 63.42
CA PHE A 302 -10.79 48.26 63.04
C PHE A 302 -9.89 48.72 64.20
N GLN A 303 -8.82 47.97 64.48
CA GLN A 303 -7.89 48.20 65.59
C GLN A 303 -6.49 48.54 65.09
N GLN A 304 -5.77 49.38 65.84
CA GLN A 304 -4.37 49.68 65.59
C GLN A 304 -3.51 48.57 66.22
N LEU A 305 -2.67 47.92 65.41
CA LEU A 305 -1.87 46.79 65.84
C LEU A 305 -0.37 47.13 65.83
N ASP A 306 0.38 46.56 66.78
CA ASP A 306 1.83 46.73 66.90
C ASP A 306 2.52 45.37 67.05
N CYS A 307 3.34 45.00 66.07
CA CYS A 307 4.05 43.73 66.03
C CYS A 307 4.96 43.46 67.23
N ASN A 308 5.43 44.51 67.90
CA ASN A 308 6.35 44.38 69.03
C ASN A 308 5.62 44.04 70.35
N LYS A 309 4.30 44.20 70.40
CA LYS A 309 3.49 43.86 71.59
C LYS A 309 2.99 42.42 71.49
N THR A 310 2.86 41.75 72.63
CA THR A 310 2.39 40.36 72.73
C THR A 310 0.87 40.24 72.67
N ASN A 311 0.12 41.18 73.25
CA ASN A 311 -1.36 41.20 73.24
C ASN A 311 -1.93 42.18 72.19
N SER A 312 -1.39 42.16 70.97
CA SER A 312 -1.84 43.05 69.88
C SER A 312 -2.43 42.23 68.73
N ASN A 313 -3.45 41.44 69.02
CA ASN A 313 -4.25 40.73 68.02
C ASN A 313 -5.50 41.54 67.65
N TRP A 314 -6.01 41.33 66.44
CA TRP A 314 -7.28 41.89 66.03
C TRP A 314 -8.44 41.02 66.50
N ASP A 315 -9.26 41.53 67.42
CA ASP A 315 -10.35 40.78 68.04
C ASP A 315 -11.38 40.26 67.01
N TYR A 316 -11.68 41.06 65.99
CA TYR A 316 -12.65 40.73 64.95
C TYR A 316 -12.05 39.91 63.79
N GLY A 317 -10.75 39.63 63.83
CA GLY A 317 -10.03 39.06 62.70
C GLY A 317 -10.47 37.64 62.31
N GLN A 318 -10.75 36.78 63.29
CA GLN A 318 -11.26 35.44 63.04
C GLN A 318 -12.67 35.48 62.43
N LEU A 319 -13.55 36.32 62.97
CA LEU A 319 -14.90 36.50 62.45
C LEU A 319 -14.89 37.02 61.01
N PHE A 320 -14.01 37.99 60.71
CA PHE A 320 -13.83 38.53 59.38
C PHE A 320 -13.31 37.46 58.39
N LEU A 321 -12.35 36.65 58.83
CA LEU A 321 -11.80 35.54 58.05
C LEU A 321 -12.85 34.47 57.72
N ASP A 322 -13.62 34.03 58.72
CA ASP A 322 -14.64 32.99 58.55
C ASP A 322 -15.74 33.48 57.60
N HIS A 323 -16.13 34.76 57.72
CA HIS A 323 -17.05 35.37 56.76
C HIS A 323 -16.48 35.38 55.34
N MET A 324 -15.20 35.73 55.15
CA MET A 324 -14.57 35.70 53.83
C MET A 324 -14.51 34.31 53.21
N LYS A 325 -14.40 33.24 54.01
CA LYS A 325 -14.43 31.86 53.52
C LYS A 325 -15.83 31.43 53.05
N GLU A 326 -16.88 31.96 53.65
CA GLU A 326 -18.28 31.67 53.26
C GLU A 326 -18.76 32.50 52.05
N LEU A 327 -18.07 33.59 51.73
CA LEU A 327 -18.43 34.44 50.60
C LEU A 327 -18.15 33.76 49.26
N THR A 328 -19.13 33.84 48.37
CA THR A 328 -18.95 33.57 46.94
C THR A 328 -19.00 34.89 46.21
N ILE A 329 -17.91 35.23 45.51
CA ILE A 329 -17.84 36.45 44.70
C ILE A 329 -17.70 36.09 43.23
N ARG A 330 -18.17 37.00 42.38
CA ARG A 330 -17.95 36.92 40.94
C ARG A 330 -16.91 37.96 40.55
N GLY A 331 -15.70 37.48 40.25
CA GLY A 331 -14.54 38.29 39.89
C GLY A 331 -14.18 38.18 38.41
N LEU A 332 -12.99 38.67 38.04
CA LEU A 332 -12.42 38.58 36.70
C LEU A 332 -12.07 37.14 36.32
N THR A 333 -11.68 36.30 37.30
CA THR A 333 -11.49 34.86 37.08
C THR A 333 -12.79 34.05 37.12
N GLY A 334 -13.95 34.71 37.27
CA GLY A 334 -15.27 34.08 37.38
C GLY A 334 -15.70 33.88 38.82
N ASP A 335 -16.41 32.80 39.08
CA ASP A 335 -16.85 32.48 40.43
C ASP A 335 -15.65 32.10 41.30
N VAL A 336 -15.52 32.76 42.44
CA VAL A 336 -14.48 32.53 43.44
C VAL A 336 -15.19 32.09 44.72
N ARG A 337 -14.88 30.88 45.15
CA ARG A 337 -15.29 30.32 46.45
C ARG A 337 -14.09 29.64 47.12
N LEU A 338 -14.02 29.76 48.44
CA LEU A 338 -12.97 29.17 49.25
C LEU A 338 -13.53 28.02 50.10
N ASP A 339 -12.69 27.03 50.39
CA ASP A 339 -12.98 25.96 51.36
C ASP A 339 -12.80 26.45 52.81
N LYS A 340 -13.01 25.53 53.76
CA LYS A 340 -12.87 25.81 55.20
C LYS A 340 -11.42 26.13 55.58
N GLU A 341 -10.47 25.62 54.80
CA GLU A 341 -9.03 25.83 54.92
C GLU A 341 -8.55 27.14 54.27
N GLY A 342 -9.43 27.85 53.55
CA GLY A 342 -9.12 29.10 52.85
C GLY A 342 -8.50 28.91 51.46
N LYS A 343 -8.57 27.72 50.86
CA LYS A 343 -8.12 27.44 49.50
C LYS A 343 -9.27 27.58 48.51
N ARG A 344 -8.99 28.00 47.29
CA ARG A 344 -10.01 28.08 46.24
C ARG A 344 -10.44 26.68 45.78
N ASP A 345 -11.69 26.33 46.06
CA ASP A 345 -12.27 25.02 45.77
C ASP A 345 -13.14 24.99 44.50
N MET A 346 -13.67 26.15 44.10
CA MET A 346 -14.49 26.32 42.91
C MET A 346 -13.89 27.37 41.97
N PHE A 347 -13.71 26.98 40.71
CA PHE A 347 -13.29 27.82 39.60
C PHE A 347 -13.61 27.11 38.28
N THR A 348 -13.60 27.86 37.19
CA THR A 348 -13.79 27.32 35.84
C THR A 348 -12.52 27.56 35.02
N LEU A 349 -12.07 26.53 34.31
CA LEU A 349 -10.98 26.63 33.34
C LEU A 349 -11.55 26.48 31.94
N ASP A 350 -11.22 27.38 31.04
CA ASP A 350 -11.47 27.18 29.63
C ASP A 350 -10.38 26.30 29.03
N VAL A 351 -10.78 25.31 28.23
CA VAL A 351 -9.86 24.53 27.39
C VAL A 351 -9.87 25.14 26.01
N LEU A 352 -8.71 25.63 25.59
CA LEU A 352 -8.51 26.27 24.30
C LEU A 352 -7.77 25.33 23.36
N GLU A 353 -8.24 25.24 22.12
CA GLU A 353 -7.51 24.58 21.02
C GLU A 353 -7.20 25.60 19.93
N LEU A 354 -5.99 25.50 19.37
CA LEU A 354 -5.58 26.30 18.23
C LEU A 354 -6.33 25.81 16.98
N ASN A 355 -7.12 26.67 16.35
CA ASN A 355 -7.85 26.34 15.14
C ASN A 355 -7.60 27.37 14.04
N LYS A 356 -7.68 26.92 12.78
CA LYS A 356 -7.57 27.78 11.60
C LYS A 356 -8.96 28.32 11.26
N GLY A 357 -9.22 29.57 11.63
CA GLY A 357 -10.40 30.29 11.14
C GLY A 357 -10.30 30.61 9.64
N SER A 358 -11.36 31.21 9.08
CA SER A 358 -11.43 31.58 7.66
C SER A 358 -10.43 32.66 7.21
N LYS A 359 -9.78 33.38 8.14
CA LYS A 359 -8.80 34.43 7.84
C LYS A 359 -7.51 34.38 8.67
N GLN A 360 -7.54 33.83 9.90
CA GLN A 360 -6.39 33.80 10.82
C GLN A 360 -6.52 32.62 11.79
N TRP A 361 -5.39 32.10 12.27
CA TRP A 361 -5.37 31.15 13.38
C TRP A 361 -5.74 31.85 14.67
N SER A 362 -6.59 31.20 15.49
CA SER A 362 -6.96 31.71 16.80
C SER A 362 -7.22 30.57 17.77
N PHE A 363 -6.96 30.82 19.06
CA PHE A 363 -7.34 29.89 20.11
C PHE A 363 -8.84 30.01 20.37
N LEU A 364 -9.56 28.93 20.10
CA LEU A 364 -11.00 28.84 20.32
C LEU A 364 -11.28 28.02 21.57
N LYS A 365 -12.25 28.48 22.38
CA LYS A 365 -12.75 27.74 23.54
C LYS A 365 -13.58 26.56 23.03
N LYS A 366 -13.14 25.35 23.34
CA LYS A 366 -13.80 24.10 22.90
C LYS A 366 -14.58 23.44 24.03
N SER A 367 -14.03 23.46 25.24
CA SER A 367 -14.69 22.94 26.44
C SER A 367 -14.35 23.80 27.65
N SER A 368 -15.05 23.54 28.76
CA SER A 368 -14.76 24.13 30.07
C SER A 368 -14.57 23.02 31.10
N TRP A 369 -13.66 23.20 32.05
CA TRP A 369 -13.42 22.26 33.13
C TRP A 369 -13.74 22.90 34.48
N ASP A 370 -14.36 22.14 35.36
CA ASP A 370 -14.61 22.52 36.75
C ASP A 370 -14.27 21.36 37.73
N PRO A 371 -13.97 21.66 39.00
CA PRO A 371 -13.62 20.63 39.98
C PRO A 371 -14.73 19.61 40.29
N THR A 372 -16.00 19.94 40.04
CA THR A 372 -17.15 19.11 40.39
C THR A 372 -17.64 18.22 39.26
N THR A 373 -17.78 18.75 38.04
CA THR A 373 -18.32 17.99 36.90
C THR A 373 -17.25 17.52 35.91
N GLY A 374 -16.02 18.02 36.00
CA GLY A 374 -14.93 17.63 35.12
C GLY A 374 -15.00 18.41 33.80
N ILE A 375 -14.76 17.75 32.66
CA ILE A 375 -14.82 18.42 31.36
C ILE A 375 -16.28 18.54 30.88
N ASN A 376 -16.76 19.76 30.81
CA ASN A 376 -18.05 20.15 30.25
C ASN A 376 -17.88 20.63 28.80
N LYS A 377 -18.57 19.98 27.88
CA LYS A 377 -18.69 20.42 26.49
C LYS A 377 -19.92 21.32 26.36
N PRO A 378 -19.85 22.42 25.59
CA PRO A 378 -21.03 23.25 25.34
C PRO A 378 -22.13 22.41 24.66
N GLU A 379 -23.33 22.42 25.23
CA GLU A 379 -24.53 21.78 24.68
C GLU A 379 -24.87 22.41 23.32
N GLY A 380 -24.68 21.64 22.25
CA GLY A 380 -24.81 22.08 20.86
C GLY A 380 -23.87 21.36 19.89
N ASP A 381 -22.78 20.77 20.39
CA ASP A 381 -21.80 20.00 19.61
C ASP A 381 -22.02 18.47 19.64
N GLU A 382 -23.12 17.98 20.23
CA GLU A 382 -23.46 16.54 20.22
C GLU A 382 -24.03 16.06 18.88
N ALA A 383 -24.05 16.91 17.84
CA ALA A 383 -24.38 16.55 16.47
C ALA A 383 -23.21 16.69 15.48
N VAL A 384 -21.96 16.71 15.97
CA VAL A 384 -20.76 16.57 15.13
C VAL A 384 -19.79 15.59 15.79
N HIS A 385 -20.19 14.32 15.86
CA HIS A 385 -19.17 13.28 15.64
C HIS A 385 -18.59 13.54 14.24
N ASP A 386 -17.26 13.61 14.16
CA ASP A 386 -16.47 14.07 13.02
C ASP A 386 -16.49 15.60 12.78
N VAL A 387 -15.65 16.33 13.53
CA VAL A 387 -14.76 17.26 12.79
C VAL A 387 -13.89 16.32 11.97
N GLU A 388 -14.43 15.93 10.82
CA GLU A 388 -13.79 15.14 9.79
C GLU A 388 -12.42 15.78 9.60
N PHE A 389 -11.36 15.10 10.03
CA PHE A 389 -10.01 15.57 9.82
C PHE A 389 -9.87 15.76 8.31
N SER A 390 -9.99 16.99 7.85
CA SER A 390 -10.04 17.27 6.42
C SER A 390 -8.61 17.57 5.99
N VAL A 391 -8.04 16.67 5.19
CA VAL A 391 -6.75 16.88 4.50
C VAL A 391 -6.84 17.94 3.39
N SER A 392 -8.01 18.56 3.24
CA SER A 392 -8.31 19.59 2.25
C SER A 392 -7.34 20.78 2.36
N GLY A 393 -6.60 21.03 1.28
CA GLY A 393 -5.59 22.08 1.17
C GLY A 393 -4.22 21.75 1.78
N MET A 394 -3.98 20.51 2.23
CA MET A 394 -2.67 20.09 2.76
C MET A 394 -1.73 19.61 1.65
N ILE A 395 -0.42 19.79 1.85
CA ILE A 395 0.62 19.20 1.00
C ILE A 395 1.09 17.90 1.66
N LEU A 396 0.86 16.75 1.02
CA LEU A 396 1.25 15.44 1.55
C LEU A 396 2.47 14.92 0.80
N LYS A 397 3.51 14.51 1.54
CA LYS A 397 4.74 13.97 0.97
C LYS A 397 4.56 12.49 0.63
N VAL A 398 4.64 12.17 -0.65
CA VAL A 398 4.42 10.83 -1.17
C VAL A 398 5.75 10.20 -1.59
N VAL A 399 6.19 9.18 -0.86
CA VAL A 399 7.38 8.41 -1.20
C VAL A 399 7.02 7.25 -2.14
N THR A 400 7.83 7.02 -3.15
CA THR A 400 7.68 5.91 -4.10
C THR A 400 9.06 5.36 -4.53
N VAL A 401 9.06 4.28 -5.30
CA VAL A 401 10.23 3.64 -5.91
C VAL A 401 9.96 3.49 -7.41
N GLU A 402 11.01 3.66 -8.23
CA GLU A 402 10.90 3.47 -9.67
C GLU A 402 10.67 1.99 -10.02
N ASN A 403 9.49 1.68 -10.55
CA ASN A 403 9.11 0.36 -11.01
C ASN A 403 7.92 0.45 -11.98
N ALA A 404 8.13 0.09 -13.24
CA ALA A 404 7.09 0.15 -14.26
C ALA A 404 6.07 -1.00 -14.10
N PRO A 405 4.76 -0.77 -14.32
CA PRO A 405 4.11 0.50 -14.73
C PRO A 405 3.63 1.40 -13.58
N TYR A 406 3.95 1.05 -12.33
CA TYR A 406 3.41 1.75 -11.16
C TYR A 406 3.97 3.16 -11.03
N THR A 407 5.28 3.32 -11.16
CA THR A 407 5.97 4.60 -11.13
C THR A 407 7.10 4.58 -12.14
N ILE A 408 7.02 5.50 -13.09
CA ILE A 408 7.98 5.71 -14.17
C ILE A 408 8.42 7.18 -14.10
N ILE A 409 9.72 7.40 -14.27
CA ILE A 409 10.32 8.73 -14.16
C ILE A 409 10.76 9.19 -15.54
N ASN A 410 10.25 10.34 -15.99
CA ASN A 410 10.75 10.98 -17.19
C ASN A 410 11.96 11.85 -16.83
N HIS A 411 13.17 11.38 -17.11
CA HIS A 411 14.39 12.11 -16.82
C HIS A 411 14.55 13.43 -17.59
N SER A 412 13.73 13.68 -18.62
CA SER A 412 13.74 14.95 -19.38
C SER A 412 12.98 16.11 -18.71
N LEU A 413 12.08 15.81 -17.76
CA LEU A 413 11.28 16.81 -17.04
C LEU A 413 11.84 17.05 -15.63
N THR A 414 11.68 18.26 -15.12
CA THR A 414 12.08 18.65 -13.75
C THR A 414 10.84 19.00 -12.92
N GLY A 415 10.89 18.76 -11.60
CA GLY A 415 9.75 18.98 -10.70
C GLY A 415 8.83 17.77 -10.58
N GLN A 416 7.54 18.02 -10.28
CA GLN A 416 6.54 16.98 -9.98
C GLN A 416 5.95 16.32 -11.25
N ASP A 417 6.00 16.98 -12.40
CA ASP A 417 5.47 16.47 -13.67
C ASP A 417 6.31 15.33 -14.28
N ARG A 418 7.50 15.06 -13.72
CA ARG A 418 8.35 13.96 -14.16
C ARG A 418 7.82 12.58 -13.77
N PHE A 419 6.91 12.51 -12.80
CA PHE A 419 6.36 11.26 -12.28
C PHE A 419 5.07 10.89 -13.01
N TYR A 420 5.02 9.70 -13.57
CA TYR A 420 3.83 9.13 -14.21
C TYR A 420 3.76 7.62 -13.94
N GLY A 421 2.58 7.02 -14.10
CA GLY A 421 2.35 5.60 -13.82
C GLY A 421 1.06 5.38 -13.05
N TYR A 422 0.68 4.11 -12.91
CA TYR A 422 -0.57 3.71 -12.26
C TYR A 422 -0.69 4.24 -10.82
N ALA A 423 0.38 4.12 -10.02
CA ALA A 423 0.36 4.56 -8.62
C ALA A 423 0.30 6.08 -8.49
N ILE A 424 0.92 6.80 -9.44
CA ILE A 424 0.93 8.25 -9.48
C ILE A 424 -0.46 8.78 -9.81
N ASP A 425 -1.09 8.23 -10.84
CA ASP A 425 -2.44 8.61 -11.24
C ASP A 425 -3.47 8.27 -10.16
N LEU A 426 -3.34 7.12 -9.50
CA LEU A 426 -4.18 6.75 -8.37
C LEU A 426 -4.13 7.78 -7.24
N ILE A 427 -2.93 8.22 -6.83
CA ILE A 427 -2.81 9.28 -5.82
C ILE A 427 -3.34 10.61 -6.32
N LYS A 428 -3.12 10.99 -7.59
CA LYS A 428 -3.68 12.22 -8.15
C LYS A 428 -5.22 12.21 -8.13
N MET A 429 -5.84 11.07 -8.44
CA MET A 429 -7.30 10.90 -8.34
C MET A 429 -7.81 10.95 -6.89
N LEU A 430 -7.07 10.35 -5.95
CA LEU A 430 -7.40 10.43 -4.52
C LEU A 430 -7.22 11.85 -3.99
N ALA A 431 -6.19 12.55 -4.45
CA ALA A 431 -5.90 13.95 -4.17
C ALA A 431 -7.02 14.88 -4.63
N GLU A 432 -7.57 14.66 -5.83
CA GLU A 432 -8.73 15.42 -6.34
C GLU A 432 -9.98 15.20 -5.48
N LYS A 433 -10.23 13.96 -5.03
CA LYS A 433 -11.42 13.63 -4.21
C LYS A 433 -11.33 14.13 -2.77
N ALA A 434 -10.14 14.04 -2.17
CA ALA A 434 -9.88 14.46 -0.80
C ALA A 434 -9.34 15.91 -0.70
N ASN A 435 -9.18 16.58 -1.84
CA ASN A 435 -8.70 17.95 -2.00
C ASN A 435 -7.31 18.24 -1.37
N PHE A 436 -6.37 17.31 -1.43
CA PHE A 436 -4.98 17.52 -0.98
C PHE A 436 -4.00 17.65 -2.16
N THR A 437 -2.81 18.20 -1.93
CA THR A 437 -1.76 18.36 -2.94
C THR A 437 -0.65 17.33 -2.72
N PRO A 438 -0.41 16.37 -3.62
CA PRO A 438 0.65 15.39 -3.47
C PRO A 438 2.02 15.95 -3.91
N GLU A 439 3.05 15.72 -3.10
CA GLU A 439 4.45 15.99 -3.43
C GLU A 439 5.24 14.68 -3.50
N PHE A 440 5.56 14.23 -4.72
CA PHE A 440 6.23 12.95 -4.95
C PHE A 440 7.76 13.06 -4.83
N TYR A 441 8.38 12.04 -4.24
CA TYR A 441 9.83 11.84 -4.25
C TYR A 441 10.21 10.36 -4.21
N ILE A 442 11.44 10.04 -4.62
CA ILE A 442 11.96 8.67 -4.62
C ILE A 442 12.69 8.38 -3.31
N ALA A 443 12.46 7.20 -2.74
CA ALA A 443 13.23 6.72 -1.61
C ALA A 443 14.75 6.77 -1.93
N PRO A 444 15.61 7.38 -1.09
CA PRO A 444 17.03 7.61 -1.43
C PRO A 444 17.84 6.35 -1.74
N ASP A 445 17.43 5.21 -1.19
CA ASP A 445 18.05 3.89 -1.39
C ASP A 445 17.32 3.03 -2.45
N SER A 446 16.28 3.58 -3.09
CA SER A 446 15.41 2.91 -4.06
C SER A 446 14.86 1.56 -3.56
N ALA A 447 14.74 1.38 -2.24
CA ALA A 447 14.30 0.15 -1.62
C ALA A 447 12.84 0.26 -1.17
N TYR A 448 12.12 -0.86 -1.22
CA TYR A 448 10.73 -0.93 -0.72
C TYR A 448 10.67 -0.77 0.80
N GLY A 449 11.63 -1.40 1.48
CA GLY A 449 11.72 -1.43 2.93
C GLY A 449 11.79 -2.86 3.45
N SER A 450 12.92 -3.14 4.10
CA SER A 450 13.30 -4.41 4.70
C SER A 450 13.91 -4.17 6.08
N HIS A 451 13.67 -5.09 7.00
CA HIS A 451 14.26 -5.05 8.33
C HIS A 451 15.77 -5.34 8.25
N ILE A 452 16.59 -4.41 8.75
CA ILE A 452 18.06 -4.53 8.75
C ILE A 452 18.58 -5.11 10.09
N GLY A 453 17.73 -5.17 11.12
CA GLY A 453 18.10 -5.56 12.48
C GLY A 453 17.96 -4.40 13.47
N GLY A 454 17.83 -4.71 14.77
CA GLY A 454 17.72 -3.69 15.83
C GLY A 454 16.48 -2.80 15.75
N GLY A 455 15.42 -3.24 15.08
CA GLY A 455 14.19 -2.45 14.87
C GLY A 455 14.30 -1.39 13.76
N VAL A 456 15.42 -1.32 13.03
CA VAL A 456 15.64 -0.35 11.97
C VAL A 456 15.17 -0.88 10.61
N TRP A 457 14.44 -0.04 9.90
CA TRP A 457 13.95 -0.28 8.54
C TRP A 457 14.55 0.73 7.55
N ASN A 458 14.80 0.27 6.33
CA ASN A 458 15.19 1.12 5.19
C ASN A 458 14.03 1.34 4.23
N GLY A 459 14.30 1.94 3.07
CA GLY A 459 13.33 2.14 2.00
C GLY A 459 12.18 3.05 2.39
N MET A 460 11.09 2.91 1.64
CA MET A 460 9.84 3.64 1.90
C MET A 460 9.29 3.40 3.31
N ILE A 461 9.36 2.17 3.82
CA ILE A 461 8.92 1.84 5.18
C ILE A 461 9.74 2.62 6.22
N GLY A 462 11.06 2.69 6.05
CA GLY A 462 11.93 3.47 6.92
C GLY A 462 11.64 4.97 6.87
N ASP A 463 11.31 5.51 5.70
CA ASP A 463 10.92 6.92 5.54
C ASP A 463 9.55 7.23 6.18
N LEU A 464 8.60 6.29 6.16
CA LEU A 464 7.32 6.39 6.88
C LEU A 464 7.51 6.34 8.40
N MET A 465 8.30 5.39 8.90
CA MET A 465 8.59 5.27 10.35
C MET A 465 9.29 6.52 10.91
N LYS A 466 10.08 7.22 10.08
CA LYS A 466 10.74 8.47 10.45
C LYS A 466 9.87 9.71 10.20
N HIS A 467 8.61 9.54 9.77
CA HIS A 467 7.69 10.62 9.37
C HIS A 467 8.30 11.60 8.35
N LYS A 468 9.20 11.10 7.49
CA LYS A 468 9.74 11.85 6.36
C LYS A 468 8.78 11.82 5.16
N ALA A 469 8.00 10.76 5.04
CA ALA A 469 6.87 10.62 4.13
C ALA A 469 5.56 10.55 4.92
N ASP A 470 4.47 11.04 4.31
CA ASP A 470 3.11 10.90 4.83
C ASP A 470 2.39 9.69 4.20
N ILE A 471 2.73 9.37 2.95
CA ILE A 471 2.15 8.28 2.17
C ILE A 471 3.28 7.56 1.45
N ALA A 472 3.26 6.23 1.44
CA ALA A 472 4.05 5.44 0.51
C ALA A 472 3.14 4.65 -0.42
N ILE A 473 3.40 4.76 -1.73
CA ILE A 473 2.65 4.04 -2.74
C ILE A 473 3.57 3.57 -3.86
N VAL A 474 3.43 2.29 -4.21
CA VAL A 474 3.98 1.62 -5.41
C VAL A 474 3.32 0.23 -5.42
N ASP A 475 3.91 -0.79 -6.07
CA ASP A 475 3.60 -2.21 -5.85
C ASP A 475 4.09 -2.72 -4.48
N LEU A 476 3.71 -2.03 -3.39
CA LEU A 476 4.12 -2.38 -2.04
C LEU A 476 3.22 -3.49 -1.49
N THR A 477 3.73 -4.73 -1.49
CA THR A 477 3.03 -5.88 -0.90
C THR A 477 2.75 -5.68 0.59
N THR A 478 1.49 -5.81 1.01
CA THR A 478 1.11 -5.85 2.43
C THR A 478 1.57 -7.17 3.05
N THR A 479 2.43 -7.10 4.06
CA THR A 479 2.98 -8.28 4.76
C THR A 479 2.91 -8.07 6.26
N ALA A 480 2.78 -9.15 7.03
CA ALA A 480 2.69 -9.08 8.49
C ALA A 480 3.89 -8.37 9.14
N GLU A 481 5.11 -8.53 8.60
CA GLU A 481 6.31 -7.82 9.10
C GLU A 481 6.17 -6.30 8.93
N ARG A 482 5.64 -5.83 7.80
CA ARG A 482 5.47 -4.39 7.52
C ARG A 482 4.29 -3.79 8.29
N GLU A 483 3.18 -4.52 8.39
CA GLU A 483 1.99 -4.08 9.12
C GLU A 483 2.25 -3.92 10.63
N SER A 484 3.29 -4.57 11.16
CA SER A 484 3.72 -4.36 12.55
C SER A 484 4.33 -2.98 12.84
N VAL A 485 4.76 -2.24 11.81
CA VAL A 485 5.47 -0.95 11.95
C VAL A 485 4.85 0.23 11.19
N VAL A 486 4.00 -0.05 10.20
CA VAL A 486 3.24 0.96 9.44
C VAL A 486 1.82 0.45 9.20
N ASP A 487 0.88 1.35 8.98
CA ASP A 487 -0.50 0.97 8.70
C ASP A 487 -0.76 0.98 7.19
N PHE A 488 -1.53 0.01 6.72
CA PHE A 488 -1.97 -0.09 5.33
C PHE A 488 -3.46 0.24 5.17
N THR A 489 -3.83 0.75 4.01
CA THR A 489 -5.23 0.74 3.55
C THR A 489 -5.64 -0.67 3.10
N THR A 490 -6.93 -0.88 2.85
CA THR A 490 -7.37 -1.98 1.99
C THR A 490 -6.55 -2.02 0.68
N PRO A 491 -6.23 -3.23 0.16
CA PRO A 491 -5.47 -3.34 -1.07
C PRO A 491 -6.20 -2.72 -2.26
N PHE A 492 -5.53 -1.82 -2.99
CA PHE A 492 -6.07 -1.24 -4.22
C PHE A 492 -5.97 -2.21 -5.40
N MET A 493 -5.10 -3.22 -5.31
CA MET A 493 -4.93 -4.24 -6.33
C MET A 493 -4.57 -5.58 -5.68
N ASN A 494 -5.34 -6.63 -6.00
CA ASN A 494 -5.04 -7.99 -5.58
C ASN A 494 -4.00 -8.62 -6.52
N THR A 495 -3.05 -9.36 -5.95
CA THR A 495 -1.93 -9.99 -6.65
C THR A 495 -1.55 -11.31 -5.95
N GLY A 496 -0.51 -11.97 -6.45
CA GLY A 496 0.07 -13.17 -5.85
C GLY A 496 1.21 -13.68 -6.71
N ILE A 497 1.99 -14.61 -6.19
CA ILE A 497 3.16 -15.18 -6.86
C ILE A 497 2.66 -16.12 -7.96
N SER A 498 3.20 -15.96 -9.16
CA SER A 498 3.02 -16.88 -10.28
C SER A 498 4.36 -17.13 -10.99
N ILE A 499 4.34 -17.96 -12.02
CA ILE A 499 5.54 -18.44 -12.70
C ILE A 499 5.60 -17.80 -14.08
N LEU A 500 6.68 -17.07 -14.35
CA LEU A 500 7.03 -16.53 -15.65
C LEU A 500 7.99 -17.49 -16.36
N LEU A 501 7.64 -17.89 -17.57
CA LEU A 501 8.44 -18.77 -18.42
C LEU A 501 8.49 -18.24 -19.86
N ARG A 502 9.46 -18.73 -20.63
CA ARG A 502 9.48 -18.48 -22.08
C ARG A 502 8.37 -19.28 -22.73
N THR A 503 7.64 -18.65 -23.66
CA THR A 503 6.62 -19.30 -24.49
C THR A 503 7.24 -20.52 -25.18
N PRO A 504 6.66 -21.73 -25.05
CA PRO A 504 7.17 -22.90 -25.75
C PRO A 504 7.00 -22.71 -27.26
N GLU A 505 8.05 -23.06 -28.01
CA GLU A 505 7.99 -23.05 -29.48
C GLU A 505 7.05 -24.18 -29.95
N MET A 506 6.17 -23.87 -30.92
CA MET A 506 5.32 -24.88 -31.55
C MET A 506 6.23 -25.92 -32.22
N GLN A 507 6.13 -27.18 -31.78
CA GLN A 507 6.91 -28.24 -32.41
C GLN A 507 6.40 -28.46 -33.84
N PRO A 508 7.29 -28.49 -34.85
CA PRO A 508 6.87 -28.77 -36.22
C PRO A 508 6.25 -30.18 -36.29
N PRO A 509 5.23 -30.40 -37.13
CA PRO A 509 4.66 -31.72 -37.31
C PRO A 509 5.73 -32.71 -37.78
N SER A 510 5.71 -33.92 -37.24
CA SER A 510 6.62 -34.98 -37.67
C SER A 510 6.34 -35.37 -39.13
N LEU A 511 7.38 -35.78 -39.88
CA LEU A 511 7.22 -36.21 -41.28
C LEU A 511 6.20 -37.34 -41.45
N PHE A 512 6.05 -38.21 -40.45
CA PHE A 512 5.07 -39.31 -40.44
C PHE A 512 3.77 -38.97 -39.71
N SER A 513 3.43 -37.68 -39.63
CA SER A 513 2.24 -37.19 -38.93
C SER A 513 0.93 -37.86 -39.42
N PHE A 514 0.85 -38.21 -40.70
CA PHE A 514 -0.29 -38.92 -41.29
C PHE A 514 -0.56 -40.32 -40.69
N LEU A 515 0.40 -40.95 -40.00
CA LEU A 515 0.18 -42.24 -39.33
C LEU A 515 -0.37 -42.11 -37.90
N HIS A 516 -0.26 -40.92 -37.28
CA HIS A 516 -0.73 -40.66 -35.91
C HIS A 516 -2.25 -40.70 -35.66
N PRO A 517 -3.17 -40.53 -36.65
CA PRO A 517 -4.62 -40.63 -36.42
C PRO A 517 -5.07 -41.96 -35.82
N PHE A 518 -4.29 -43.03 -36.04
CA PHE A 518 -4.47 -44.32 -35.40
C PHE A 518 -3.24 -44.69 -34.57
N SER A 519 -3.47 -45.32 -33.41
CA SER A 519 -2.37 -45.88 -32.63
C SER A 519 -1.69 -47.03 -33.41
N PRO A 520 -0.40 -47.29 -33.18
CA PRO A 520 0.30 -48.40 -33.82
C PRO A 520 -0.42 -49.75 -33.65
N LEU A 521 -1.09 -49.94 -32.51
CA LEU A 521 -1.87 -51.14 -32.24
C LEU A 521 -3.06 -51.31 -33.21
N VAL A 522 -3.76 -50.23 -33.54
CA VAL A 522 -4.87 -50.26 -34.51
C VAL A 522 -4.35 -50.62 -35.89
N TRP A 523 -3.18 -50.10 -36.31
CA TRP A 523 -2.53 -50.47 -37.56
C TRP A 523 -2.15 -51.96 -37.62
N PHE A 524 -1.70 -52.55 -36.52
CA PHE A 524 -1.44 -54.00 -36.46
C PHE A 524 -2.72 -54.82 -36.60
N TYR A 525 -3.82 -54.39 -35.97
CA TYR A 525 -5.10 -55.07 -36.10
C TYR A 525 -5.67 -54.95 -37.52
N THR A 526 -5.56 -53.79 -38.19
CA THR A 526 -6.02 -53.65 -39.57
C THR A 526 -5.24 -54.55 -40.53
N LEU A 527 -3.91 -54.65 -40.37
CA LEU A 527 -3.09 -55.59 -41.13
C LEU A 527 -3.49 -57.05 -40.89
N THR A 528 -3.78 -57.41 -39.63
CA THR A 528 -4.20 -58.77 -39.27
C THR A 528 -5.55 -59.14 -39.89
N VAL A 529 -6.53 -58.23 -39.79
CA VAL A 529 -7.86 -58.40 -40.40
C VAL A 529 -7.75 -58.47 -41.92
N TYR A 530 -6.90 -57.63 -42.53
CA TYR A 530 -6.65 -57.66 -43.98
C TYR A 530 -6.18 -59.04 -44.45
N ILE A 531 -5.13 -59.59 -43.84
CA ILE A 531 -4.61 -60.93 -44.20
C ILE A 531 -5.68 -62.00 -43.98
N LEU A 532 -6.43 -61.93 -42.87
CA LEU A 532 -7.50 -62.88 -42.57
C LEU A 532 -8.59 -62.87 -43.63
N ILE A 533 -9.01 -61.68 -44.10
CA ILE A 533 -10.03 -61.54 -45.14
C ILE A 533 -9.49 -62.00 -46.49
N THR A 534 -8.24 -61.70 -46.84
CA THR A 534 -7.60 -62.21 -48.08
C THR A 534 -7.62 -63.74 -48.12
N VAL A 535 -7.25 -64.40 -47.01
CA VAL A 535 -7.30 -65.87 -46.89
C VAL A 535 -8.74 -66.37 -46.93
N ALA A 536 -9.68 -65.70 -46.26
CA ALA A 536 -11.09 -66.11 -46.26
C ALA A 536 -11.73 -66.01 -47.66
N VAL A 537 -11.43 -64.95 -48.42
CA VAL A 537 -11.87 -64.81 -49.82
C VAL A 537 -11.25 -65.89 -50.70
N TYR A 538 -9.95 -66.19 -50.55
CA TYR A 538 -9.29 -67.27 -51.27
C TYR A 538 -9.93 -68.64 -51.01
N VAL A 539 -10.16 -68.97 -49.73
CA VAL A 539 -10.78 -70.22 -49.30
C VAL A 539 -12.21 -70.32 -49.84
N LEU A 540 -13.04 -69.29 -49.65
CA LEU A 540 -14.43 -69.29 -50.13
C LEU A 540 -14.53 -69.31 -51.65
N GLY A 541 -13.63 -68.60 -52.34
CA GLY A 541 -13.52 -68.60 -53.80
C GLY A 541 -13.21 -70.01 -54.32
N ARG A 542 -12.30 -70.75 -53.68
CA ARG A 542 -11.96 -72.12 -54.07
C ARG A 542 -13.09 -73.13 -53.79
N PHE A 543 -13.74 -73.02 -52.64
CA PHE A 543 -14.77 -73.97 -52.20
C PHE A 543 -16.12 -73.77 -52.89
N THR A 544 -16.46 -72.54 -53.28
CA THR A 544 -17.79 -72.25 -53.82
C THR A 544 -17.83 -72.58 -55.32
N PRO A 545 -18.66 -73.54 -55.77
CA PRO A 545 -18.68 -73.98 -57.17
C PRO A 545 -19.18 -72.90 -58.14
N TYR A 546 -19.92 -71.90 -57.64
CA TYR A 546 -20.47 -70.79 -58.45
C TYR A 546 -19.43 -69.73 -58.86
N GLU A 547 -18.21 -69.79 -58.32
CA GLU A 547 -17.10 -68.90 -58.73
C GLU A 547 -16.25 -69.48 -59.87
N TRP A 548 -16.48 -70.75 -60.24
CA TRP A 548 -15.79 -71.43 -61.34
C TRP A 548 -16.52 -71.15 -62.65
N VAL A 549 -15.87 -70.43 -63.56
CA VAL A 549 -16.47 -69.96 -64.82
C VAL A 549 -15.68 -70.53 -66.00
N PRO A 550 -16.33 -71.07 -67.04
CA PRO A 550 -15.64 -71.46 -68.27
C PRO A 550 -14.84 -70.29 -68.85
N SER A 551 -13.58 -70.52 -69.19
CA SER A 551 -12.65 -69.51 -69.71
C SER A 551 -13.16 -68.87 -71.02
N HIS A 552 -13.95 -69.60 -71.81
CA HIS A 552 -14.66 -69.07 -72.98
C HIS A 552 -16.16 -69.37 -72.96
N PRO A 553 -17.05 -68.36 -73.09
CA PRO A 553 -18.51 -68.55 -73.05
C PRO A 553 -19.09 -69.48 -74.14
N CYS A 554 -18.31 -69.73 -75.21
CA CYS A 554 -18.75 -70.47 -76.39
C CYS A 554 -18.14 -71.87 -76.51
N ASP A 555 -17.24 -72.26 -75.59
CA ASP A 555 -16.58 -73.58 -75.59
C ASP A 555 -16.97 -74.38 -74.33
N PRO A 556 -17.87 -75.37 -74.44
CA PRO A 556 -18.33 -76.16 -73.30
C PRO A 556 -17.27 -77.11 -72.72
N ASP A 557 -16.15 -77.35 -73.43
CA ASP A 557 -15.04 -78.20 -72.97
C ASP A 557 -13.88 -77.40 -72.34
N SER A 558 -14.02 -76.08 -72.20
CA SER A 558 -13.00 -75.23 -71.58
C SER A 558 -12.86 -75.49 -70.08
N GLU A 559 -11.61 -75.57 -69.58
CA GLU A 559 -11.35 -75.75 -68.14
C GLU A 559 -11.92 -74.54 -67.36
N PRO A 560 -12.74 -74.77 -66.32
CA PRO A 560 -13.31 -73.67 -65.58
C PRO A 560 -12.20 -72.94 -64.81
N GLU A 561 -12.08 -71.65 -65.04
CA GLU A 561 -11.15 -70.77 -64.33
C GLU A 561 -11.85 -70.11 -63.16
N ASN A 562 -11.11 -69.95 -62.06
CA ASN A 562 -11.59 -69.24 -60.88
C ASN A 562 -10.91 -67.87 -60.81
N GLN A 563 -11.70 -66.81 -60.81
CA GLN A 563 -11.21 -65.43 -60.74
C GLN A 563 -10.51 -65.12 -59.40
N PHE A 564 -10.82 -65.89 -58.33
CA PHE A 564 -10.14 -65.85 -57.04
C PHE A 564 -9.18 -67.05 -56.86
N GLY A 565 -8.71 -67.62 -57.97
CA GLY A 565 -7.93 -68.85 -58.00
C GLY A 565 -6.52 -68.73 -57.42
N THR A 566 -5.93 -67.53 -57.41
CA THR A 566 -4.63 -67.25 -56.80
C THR A 566 -4.75 -66.35 -55.56
N ILE A 567 -3.84 -66.53 -54.61
CA ILE A 567 -3.77 -65.68 -53.40
C ILE A 567 -3.41 -64.23 -53.78
N SER A 568 -2.65 -64.02 -54.87
CA SER A 568 -2.31 -62.69 -55.40
C SER A 568 -3.53 -61.93 -55.89
N ASP A 569 -4.44 -62.59 -56.60
CA ASP A 569 -5.69 -61.98 -57.07
C ASP A 569 -6.60 -61.59 -55.90
N CYS A 570 -6.66 -62.45 -54.88
CA CYS A 570 -7.39 -62.17 -53.64
C CYS A 570 -6.77 -60.99 -52.87
N PHE A 571 -5.43 -60.93 -52.81
CA PHE A 571 -4.71 -59.82 -52.19
C PHE A 571 -5.03 -58.50 -52.90
N TRP A 572 -4.96 -58.50 -54.24
CA TRP A 572 -5.29 -57.34 -55.08
C TRP A 572 -6.74 -56.87 -54.90
N PHE A 573 -7.70 -57.82 -54.88
CA PHE A 573 -9.10 -57.54 -54.57
C PHE A 573 -9.26 -56.87 -53.20
N THR A 574 -8.67 -57.44 -52.14
CA THR A 574 -8.77 -56.88 -50.79
C THR A 574 -8.08 -55.53 -50.63
N MET A 575 -6.97 -55.30 -51.34
CA MET A 575 -6.24 -54.04 -51.34
C MET A 575 -7.01 -52.93 -52.06
N GLY A 576 -7.57 -53.21 -53.25
CA GLY A 576 -8.39 -52.27 -54.01
C GLY A 576 -9.64 -51.80 -53.25
N SER A 577 -10.15 -52.66 -52.35
CA SER A 577 -11.24 -52.34 -51.43
C SER A 577 -10.85 -51.29 -50.37
N ILE A 578 -9.66 -51.41 -49.77
CA ILE A 578 -9.16 -50.44 -48.77
C ILE A 578 -8.81 -49.11 -49.44
N MET A 579 -8.31 -49.12 -50.68
CA MET A 579 -7.95 -47.90 -51.40
C MET A 579 -9.16 -47.19 -52.06
N GLN A 580 -10.39 -47.71 -51.90
CA GLN A 580 -11.62 -47.19 -52.53
C GLN A 580 -11.57 -47.12 -54.07
N GLN A 581 -10.68 -47.88 -54.71
CA GLN A 581 -10.56 -47.92 -56.18
C GLN A 581 -11.37 -49.05 -56.80
N GLY A 582 -11.75 -50.07 -56.00
CA GLY A 582 -12.38 -51.28 -56.50
C GLY A 582 -11.38 -52.21 -57.18
N SER A 583 -11.88 -53.30 -57.76
CA SER A 583 -11.09 -54.27 -58.51
C SER A 583 -11.89 -54.79 -59.70
N ASP A 584 -11.20 -55.20 -60.76
CA ASP A 584 -11.83 -55.85 -61.91
C ASP A 584 -12.40 -57.25 -61.58
N LEU A 585 -11.97 -57.82 -60.45
CA LEU A 585 -12.46 -59.07 -59.90
C LEU A 585 -13.78 -58.86 -59.17
N VAL A 586 -14.83 -59.55 -59.60
CA VAL A 586 -16.19 -59.37 -59.05
C VAL A 586 -16.72 -60.70 -58.48
N PRO A 587 -17.05 -60.77 -57.18
CA PRO A 587 -17.60 -61.99 -56.59
C PRO A 587 -18.97 -62.32 -57.17
N ARG A 588 -19.16 -63.56 -57.62
CA ARG A 588 -20.42 -64.04 -58.22
C ARG A 588 -21.28 -64.79 -57.24
N ALA A 589 -20.68 -65.59 -56.36
CA ALA A 589 -21.41 -66.40 -55.41
C ALA A 589 -22.02 -65.56 -54.27
N VAL A 590 -23.10 -66.05 -53.67
CA VAL A 590 -23.76 -65.33 -52.57
C VAL A 590 -22.86 -65.26 -51.33
N SER A 591 -22.13 -66.33 -51.02
CA SER A 591 -21.20 -66.41 -49.88
C SER A 591 -20.06 -65.38 -49.96
N THR A 592 -19.39 -65.30 -51.10
CA THR A 592 -18.30 -64.35 -51.39
C THR A 592 -18.81 -62.92 -51.46
N ARG A 593 -20.01 -62.68 -52.02
CA ARG A 593 -20.66 -61.35 -52.03
C ARG A 593 -21.00 -60.86 -50.63
N THR A 594 -21.50 -61.73 -49.75
CA THR A 594 -21.78 -61.35 -48.35
C THR A 594 -20.49 -61.00 -47.61
N LEU A 595 -19.43 -61.79 -47.77
CA LEU A 595 -18.12 -61.48 -47.18
C LEU A 595 -17.54 -60.17 -47.72
N ALA A 596 -17.58 -59.97 -49.04
CA ALA A 596 -17.12 -58.74 -49.68
C ALA A 596 -17.93 -57.51 -49.22
N SER A 597 -19.25 -57.66 -49.05
CA SER A 597 -20.13 -56.58 -48.58
C SER A 597 -19.82 -56.16 -47.13
N LEU A 598 -19.56 -57.13 -46.25
CA LEU A 598 -19.11 -56.86 -44.87
C LEU A 598 -17.72 -56.23 -44.84
N TRP A 599 -16.81 -56.68 -45.71
CA TRP A 599 -15.48 -56.09 -45.86
C TRP A 599 -15.55 -54.64 -46.34
N TYR A 600 -16.37 -54.35 -47.36
CA TYR A 600 -16.59 -52.97 -47.82
C TYR A 600 -17.17 -52.08 -46.74
N PHE A 601 -18.12 -52.58 -45.94
CA PHE A 601 -18.66 -51.83 -44.82
C PHE A 601 -17.61 -51.53 -43.75
N PHE A 602 -16.75 -52.50 -43.43
CA PHE A 602 -15.62 -52.31 -42.52
C PHE A 602 -14.62 -51.27 -43.06
N CYS A 603 -14.22 -51.36 -44.33
CA CYS A 603 -13.32 -50.40 -44.98
C CYS A 603 -13.90 -48.98 -44.98
N LEU A 604 -15.21 -48.83 -45.24
CA LEU A 604 -15.88 -47.54 -45.20
C LEU A 604 -15.76 -46.91 -43.82
N ILE A 605 -16.10 -47.64 -42.75
CA ILE A 605 -15.98 -47.14 -41.37
C ILE A 605 -14.54 -46.79 -41.02
N LEU A 606 -13.59 -47.66 -41.38
CA LEU A 606 -12.17 -47.48 -41.08
C LEU A 606 -11.64 -46.19 -41.73
N ILE A 607 -11.94 -45.96 -43.01
CA ILE A 607 -11.44 -44.79 -43.76
C ILE A 607 -12.14 -43.52 -43.29
N SER A 608 -13.46 -43.54 -43.07
CA SER A 608 -14.17 -42.39 -42.53
C SER A 608 -13.67 -41.99 -41.13
N SER A 609 -13.32 -42.95 -40.28
CA SER A 609 -12.73 -42.66 -38.97
C SER A 609 -11.30 -42.11 -39.10
N TYR A 610 -10.53 -42.61 -40.06
CA TYR A 610 -9.18 -42.10 -40.33
C TYR A 610 -9.23 -40.65 -40.81
N THR A 611 -10.09 -40.33 -41.78
CA THR A 611 -10.20 -38.96 -42.33
C THR A 611 -10.72 -37.97 -41.28
N ALA A 612 -11.66 -38.38 -40.43
CA ALA A 612 -12.15 -37.55 -39.33
C ALA A 612 -11.05 -37.25 -38.29
N ASN A 613 -10.29 -38.27 -37.86
CA ASN A 613 -9.22 -38.10 -36.88
C ASN A 613 -8.02 -37.33 -37.46
N LEU A 614 -7.70 -37.53 -38.74
CA LEU A 614 -6.64 -36.78 -39.42
C LEU A 614 -7.02 -35.29 -39.51
N ALA A 615 -8.25 -34.96 -39.88
CA ALA A 615 -8.73 -33.59 -39.92
C ALA A 615 -8.68 -32.93 -38.53
N ALA A 616 -9.10 -33.63 -37.47
CA ALA A 616 -9.00 -33.14 -36.10
C ALA A 616 -7.54 -32.99 -35.62
N PHE A 617 -6.63 -33.84 -36.08
CA PHE A 617 -5.22 -33.78 -35.73
C PHE A 617 -4.51 -32.60 -36.40
N LEU A 618 -4.82 -32.33 -37.67
CA LEU A 618 -4.24 -31.22 -38.42
C LEU A 618 -4.73 -29.85 -37.93
N THR A 619 -5.94 -29.76 -37.37
CA THR A 619 -6.47 -28.53 -36.79
C THR A 619 -6.00 -28.29 -35.35
N ALA A 620 -5.60 -29.34 -34.63
CA ALA A 620 -5.10 -29.23 -33.27
C ALA A 620 -3.59 -28.91 -33.24
N ALA A 621 -3.24 -27.63 -33.35
CA ALA A 621 -1.89 -27.17 -33.04
C ALA A 621 -1.57 -27.45 -31.55
N ARG A 622 -0.69 -28.41 -31.26
CA ARG A 622 -0.34 -28.77 -29.88
C ARG A 622 0.78 -27.86 -29.36
N MET A 623 0.39 -26.83 -28.61
CA MET A 623 1.28 -26.19 -27.63
C MET A 623 1.27 -27.04 -26.35
N SER A 624 2.29 -27.87 -26.14
CA SER A 624 2.47 -28.58 -24.87
C SER A 624 3.58 -27.90 -24.04
N SER A 625 3.20 -27.24 -22.94
CA SER A 625 4.18 -26.79 -21.94
C SER A 625 4.61 -27.99 -21.09
N PRO A 626 5.91 -28.19 -20.83
CA PRO A 626 6.39 -29.24 -19.94
C PRO A 626 6.04 -29.00 -18.46
N ILE A 627 5.66 -27.76 -18.08
CA ILE A 627 5.31 -27.37 -16.72
C ILE A 627 3.95 -26.67 -16.73
N GLU A 628 3.03 -27.10 -15.86
CA GLU A 628 1.73 -26.45 -15.68
C GLU A 628 1.58 -25.79 -14.30
N ASN A 629 2.31 -26.27 -13.29
CA ASN A 629 2.15 -25.83 -11.90
C ASN A 629 3.48 -25.88 -11.13
N ALA A 630 3.49 -25.31 -9.92
CA ALA A 630 4.68 -25.29 -9.08
C ALA A 630 5.12 -26.67 -8.54
N ASN A 631 4.20 -27.64 -8.44
CA ASN A 631 4.58 -28.99 -8.02
C ASN A 631 5.45 -29.67 -9.08
N ASP A 632 5.13 -29.47 -10.35
CA ASP A 632 5.90 -30.02 -11.47
C ASP A 632 7.28 -29.37 -11.52
N LEU A 633 7.34 -28.05 -11.33
CA LEU A 633 8.60 -27.30 -11.21
C LEU A 633 9.48 -27.80 -10.04
N ALA A 634 8.88 -28.16 -8.89
CA ALA A 634 9.59 -28.66 -7.71
C ALA A 634 10.04 -30.14 -7.81
N LYS A 635 9.45 -30.92 -8.72
CA LYS A 635 9.81 -32.33 -8.95
C LYS A 635 11.00 -32.47 -9.90
N GLN A 636 11.06 -31.60 -10.91
CA GLN A 636 12.11 -31.58 -11.93
C GLN A 636 13.31 -30.72 -11.52
N THR A 637 14.44 -30.87 -12.21
CA THR A 637 15.68 -30.11 -11.99
C THR A 637 16.28 -29.51 -13.26
N ASP A 638 15.64 -29.71 -14.42
CA ASP A 638 16.16 -29.28 -15.72
C ASP A 638 16.01 -27.76 -15.90
N ILE A 639 14.87 -27.21 -15.47
CA ILE A 639 14.57 -25.79 -15.46
C ILE A 639 14.90 -25.23 -14.09
N ALA A 640 15.90 -24.35 -14.02
CA ALA A 640 16.23 -23.64 -12.80
C ALA A 640 15.16 -22.60 -12.47
N TYR A 641 14.97 -22.27 -11.20
CA TYR A 641 13.97 -21.28 -10.81
C TYR A 641 14.41 -20.46 -9.61
N GLY A 642 13.94 -19.21 -9.55
CA GLY A 642 14.32 -18.25 -8.51
C GLY A 642 13.41 -17.03 -8.47
N ALA A 643 13.65 -16.17 -7.48
CA ALA A 643 12.91 -14.92 -7.23
C ALA A 643 13.88 -13.76 -6.99
N LYS A 644 13.40 -12.51 -7.07
CA LYS A 644 14.21 -11.32 -6.79
C LYS A 644 14.90 -11.40 -5.41
N ASP A 645 16.19 -11.07 -5.37
CA ASP A 645 16.95 -10.99 -4.13
C ASP A 645 16.44 -9.84 -3.24
N GLY A 646 16.30 -10.09 -1.94
CA GLY A 646 15.68 -9.15 -0.99
C GLY A 646 14.18 -8.89 -1.19
N GLY A 647 13.50 -9.60 -2.12
CA GLY A 647 12.07 -9.46 -2.37
C GLY A 647 11.17 -10.19 -1.37
N SER A 648 9.89 -9.78 -1.30
CA SER A 648 8.86 -10.43 -0.48
C SER A 648 8.62 -11.89 -0.89
N THR A 649 8.72 -12.20 -2.20
CA THR A 649 8.62 -13.57 -2.75
C THR A 649 9.72 -14.49 -2.22
N LYS A 650 10.97 -14.03 -2.15
CA LYS A 650 12.07 -14.81 -1.57
C LYS A 650 11.79 -15.16 -0.11
N ARG A 651 11.39 -14.17 0.68
CA ARG A 651 11.06 -14.35 2.11
C ARG A 651 9.83 -15.22 2.34
N PHE A 652 8.86 -15.19 1.42
CA PHE A 652 7.71 -16.10 1.44
C PHE A 652 8.15 -17.57 1.38
N PHE A 653 9.04 -17.94 0.45
CA PHE A 653 9.54 -19.31 0.35
C PHE A 653 10.42 -19.70 1.55
N GLN A 654 11.22 -18.77 2.09
CA GLN A 654 12.01 -18.97 3.32
C GLN A 654 11.15 -19.35 4.52
N ASN A 655 10.05 -18.62 4.73
CA ASN A 655 9.20 -18.75 5.91
C ASN A 655 8.00 -19.69 5.69
N SER A 656 7.88 -20.31 4.51
CA SER A 656 6.72 -21.13 4.16
C SER A 656 6.66 -22.43 4.96
N ASN A 657 5.46 -22.81 5.41
CA ASN A 657 5.26 -24.11 6.07
C ASN A 657 4.86 -25.24 5.10
N ASN A 658 4.52 -24.92 3.85
CA ASN A 658 4.09 -25.90 2.86
C ASN A 658 5.28 -26.79 2.42
N THR A 659 5.05 -28.11 2.34
CA THR A 659 6.08 -29.10 1.99
C THR A 659 6.70 -28.88 0.61
N VAL A 660 5.89 -28.49 -0.38
CA VAL A 660 6.32 -28.18 -1.75
C VAL A 660 7.20 -26.94 -1.75
N TYR A 661 6.76 -25.88 -1.09
CA TYR A 661 7.48 -24.60 -1.05
C TYR A 661 8.77 -24.68 -0.24
N LYS A 662 8.81 -25.50 0.82
CA LYS A 662 10.05 -25.84 1.54
C LYS A 662 11.05 -26.57 0.65
N ARG A 663 10.60 -27.54 -0.16
CA ARG A 663 11.44 -28.23 -1.14
C ARG A 663 11.97 -27.26 -2.19
N MET A 664 11.12 -26.36 -2.68
CA MET A 664 11.54 -25.31 -3.61
C MET A 664 12.58 -24.37 -2.99
N TRP A 665 12.38 -23.95 -1.73
CA TRP A 665 13.35 -23.13 -1.00
C TRP A 665 14.70 -23.83 -0.86
N ALA A 666 14.70 -25.09 -0.40
CA ALA A 666 15.92 -25.88 -0.24
C ALA A 666 16.68 -26.04 -1.57
N TYR A 667 15.95 -26.24 -2.68
CA TYR A 667 16.54 -26.22 -4.02
C TYR A 667 17.19 -24.86 -4.31
N MET A 668 16.42 -23.76 -4.22
CA MET A 668 16.91 -22.42 -4.54
C MET A 668 18.14 -22.00 -3.70
N GLU A 669 18.18 -22.41 -2.44
CA GLU A 669 19.31 -22.15 -1.53
C GLU A 669 20.55 -23.00 -1.86
N SER A 670 20.36 -24.22 -2.35
CA SER A 670 21.44 -25.15 -2.69
C SER A 670 22.14 -24.87 -4.03
N GLN A 671 21.47 -24.18 -4.96
CA GLN A 671 21.95 -23.99 -6.32
C GLN A 671 23.14 -23.01 -6.42
N LYS A 672 24.14 -23.40 -7.20
CA LYS A 672 25.30 -22.58 -7.59
C LYS A 672 25.49 -22.70 -9.11
N PRO A 673 25.44 -21.60 -9.90
CA PRO A 673 25.38 -20.19 -9.51
C PRO A 673 24.03 -19.76 -8.91
N SER A 674 24.01 -18.59 -8.24
CA SER A 674 22.81 -18.08 -7.57
C SER A 674 21.62 -17.94 -8.52
N VAL A 675 20.51 -18.58 -8.17
CA VAL A 675 19.23 -18.45 -8.88
C VAL A 675 18.50 -17.15 -8.56
N PHE A 676 18.94 -16.36 -7.58
CA PHE A 676 18.30 -15.10 -7.21
C PHE A 676 18.88 -13.92 -8.01
N PRO A 677 18.15 -13.32 -8.97
CA PRO A 677 18.56 -12.07 -9.63
C PRO A 677 18.44 -10.87 -8.69
N LYS A 678 19.24 -9.82 -8.91
CA LYS A 678 19.20 -8.60 -8.09
C LYS A 678 18.05 -7.68 -8.50
N THR A 679 17.75 -7.61 -9.80
CA THR A 679 16.68 -6.78 -10.36
C THR A 679 15.66 -7.63 -11.12
N ASN A 680 14.44 -7.11 -11.27
CA ASN A 680 13.41 -7.79 -12.06
C ASN A 680 13.83 -7.93 -13.52
N GLU A 681 14.49 -6.91 -14.08
CA GLU A 681 15.00 -6.93 -15.45
C GLU A 681 16.02 -8.07 -15.67
N GLU A 682 16.93 -8.29 -14.74
CA GLU A 682 17.87 -9.42 -14.80
C GLU A 682 17.13 -10.77 -14.79
N GLY A 683 16.08 -10.90 -13.97
CA GLY A 683 15.23 -12.09 -13.94
C GLY A 683 14.55 -12.37 -15.27
N ILE A 684 13.97 -11.34 -15.90
CA ILE A 684 13.29 -11.45 -17.20
C ILE A 684 14.29 -11.85 -18.30
N GLN A 685 15.46 -11.25 -18.33
CA GLN A 685 16.51 -11.60 -19.30
C GLN A 685 16.99 -13.05 -19.15
N ARG A 686 17.01 -13.59 -17.93
CA ARG A 686 17.30 -15.02 -17.69
C ARG A 686 16.20 -15.92 -18.26
N VAL A 687 14.93 -15.57 -18.08
CA VAL A 687 13.80 -16.34 -18.66
C VAL A 687 13.86 -16.37 -20.18
N LEU A 688 14.15 -15.22 -20.82
CA LEU A 688 14.25 -15.12 -22.27
C LEU A 688 15.38 -15.97 -22.87
N LYS A 689 16.50 -16.11 -22.13
CA LYS A 689 17.62 -16.99 -22.52
C LYS A 689 17.24 -18.47 -22.56
N GLY A 690 16.18 -18.89 -21.87
CA GLY A 690 15.77 -20.29 -21.74
C GLY A 690 16.21 -20.93 -20.42
N ASP A 691 15.67 -22.13 -20.12
CA ASP A 691 16.03 -22.99 -18.98
C ASP A 691 15.91 -22.38 -17.58
N TYR A 692 15.17 -21.27 -17.46
CA TYR A 692 14.94 -20.58 -16.19
C TYR A 692 13.49 -20.12 -16.05
N ALA A 693 12.87 -20.43 -14.91
CA ALA A 693 11.55 -19.95 -14.52
C ALA A 693 11.68 -18.86 -13.44
N TYR A 694 11.01 -17.73 -13.63
CA TYR A 694 11.07 -16.62 -12.68
C TYR A 694 9.79 -16.51 -11.86
N LEU A 695 9.94 -16.54 -10.54
CA LEU A 695 8.85 -16.42 -9.58
C LEU A 695 8.66 -14.95 -9.25
N MET A 696 7.55 -14.37 -9.70
CA MET A 696 7.23 -12.96 -9.50
C MET A 696 5.73 -12.74 -9.36
N GLU A 697 5.32 -11.53 -9.03
CA GLU A 697 3.91 -11.18 -8.82
C GLU A 697 3.13 -11.15 -10.14
N VAL A 698 1.91 -11.70 -10.13
CA VAL A 698 1.08 -11.91 -11.33
C VAL A 698 0.76 -10.62 -12.06
N THR A 699 0.57 -9.52 -11.35
CA THR A 699 0.28 -8.22 -11.96
C THR A 699 1.44 -7.72 -12.82
N SER A 700 2.67 -7.95 -12.37
CA SER A 700 3.87 -7.64 -13.14
C SER A 700 4.07 -8.61 -14.30
N ILE A 701 3.72 -9.90 -14.13
CA ILE A 701 3.73 -10.87 -15.23
C ILE A 701 2.76 -10.46 -16.33
N ASP A 702 1.51 -10.16 -15.98
CA ASP A 702 0.48 -9.76 -16.94
C ASP A 702 0.95 -8.52 -17.73
N TYR A 703 1.59 -7.55 -17.06
CA TYR A 703 2.17 -6.38 -17.73
C TYR A 703 3.24 -6.72 -18.78
N LEU A 704 4.11 -7.69 -18.45
CA LEU A 704 5.22 -8.11 -19.30
C LEU A 704 4.78 -8.99 -20.46
N VAL A 705 3.83 -9.90 -20.24
CA VAL A 705 3.29 -10.81 -21.26
C VAL A 705 2.54 -10.03 -22.35
N GLU A 706 1.81 -8.97 -21.98
CA GLU A 706 1.15 -8.07 -22.94
C GLU A 706 2.14 -7.30 -23.85
N ARG A 707 3.40 -7.16 -23.42
CA ARG A 707 4.46 -6.45 -24.16
C ARG A 707 5.40 -7.37 -24.92
N ASN A 708 5.61 -8.57 -24.41
CA ASN A 708 6.58 -9.52 -24.93
C ASN A 708 5.95 -10.90 -25.09
N CYS A 709 5.66 -11.26 -26.34
CA CYS A 709 4.95 -12.50 -26.69
C CYS A 709 5.80 -13.76 -26.49
N ASN A 710 7.12 -13.60 -26.28
CA ASN A 710 8.02 -14.70 -25.94
C ASN A 710 7.91 -15.12 -24.47
N LEU A 711 7.08 -14.43 -23.68
CA LEU A 711 6.82 -14.76 -22.29
C LEU A 711 5.41 -15.32 -22.11
N THR A 712 5.28 -16.32 -21.24
CA THR A 712 4.00 -16.89 -20.84
C THR A 712 3.91 -17.02 -19.33
N LYS A 713 2.71 -16.81 -18.82
CA LYS A 713 2.33 -17.10 -17.43
C LYS A 713 1.91 -18.55 -17.31
N ILE A 714 2.44 -19.27 -16.33
CA ILE A 714 2.10 -20.67 -16.07
C ILE A 714 1.57 -20.84 -14.64
N GLY A 715 0.52 -21.65 -14.51
CA GLY A 715 -0.13 -21.97 -13.25
C GLY A 715 -1.04 -20.88 -12.70
N GLY A 716 -1.70 -21.22 -11.57
CA GLY A 716 -2.50 -20.27 -10.79
C GLY A 716 -1.65 -19.41 -9.85
N LEU A 717 -2.31 -18.66 -8.97
CA LEU A 717 -1.62 -17.93 -7.90
C LEU A 717 -1.19 -18.91 -6.79
N LEU A 718 0.07 -18.81 -6.38
CA LEU A 718 0.66 -19.65 -5.32
C LEU A 718 0.31 -19.16 -3.91
N ASP A 719 -0.08 -17.89 -3.81
CA ASP A 719 -0.58 -17.21 -2.63
C ASP A 719 -1.59 -16.11 -3.01
N ASN A 720 -2.22 -15.50 -2.01
CA ASN A 720 -3.13 -14.37 -2.21
C ASN A 720 -2.58 -13.16 -1.43
N LYS A 721 -2.24 -12.10 -2.14
CA LYS A 721 -1.62 -10.88 -1.63
C LYS A 721 -2.32 -9.65 -2.23
N GLY A 722 -1.98 -8.48 -1.71
CA GLY A 722 -2.44 -7.23 -2.28
C GLY A 722 -1.42 -6.12 -2.12
N TYR A 723 -1.48 -5.15 -3.02
CA TYR A 723 -0.78 -3.88 -2.88
C TYR A 723 -1.68 -2.91 -2.14
N GLY A 724 -1.19 -2.38 -1.02
CA GLY A 724 -1.87 -1.36 -0.22
C GLY A 724 -1.11 -0.05 -0.22
N ILE A 725 -1.81 1.03 0.11
CA ILE A 725 -1.17 2.32 0.39
C ILE A 725 -0.70 2.29 1.83
N ALA A 726 0.59 2.53 2.06
CA ALA A 726 1.14 2.56 3.41
C ALA A 726 1.19 3.98 3.97
N THR A 727 0.91 4.11 5.26
CA THR A 727 0.92 5.36 6.02
C THR A 727 1.64 5.15 7.35
N PRO A 728 2.16 6.20 8.01
CA PRO A 728 2.73 6.06 9.34
C PRO A 728 1.69 5.48 10.31
N GLN A 729 2.16 4.69 11.27
CA GLN A 729 1.29 4.02 12.23
C GLN A 729 0.42 5.03 13.01
N GLY A 730 -0.89 4.81 13.07
CA GLY A 730 -1.85 5.70 13.70
C GLY A 730 -2.21 6.96 12.90
N SER A 731 -1.80 7.05 11.62
CA SER A 731 -2.11 8.21 10.78
C SER A 731 -3.61 8.33 10.48
N GLN A 732 -4.18 9.52 10.69
CA GLN A 732 -5.57 9.83 10.33
C GLN A 732 -5.78 9.89 8.81
N VAL A 733 -4.71 10.11 8.03
CA VAL A 733 -4.75 10.12 6.56
C VAL A 733 -5.20 8.77 6.01
N ARG A 734 -4.84 7.66 6.70
CA ARG A 734 -5.21 6.30 6.31
C ARG A 734 -6.71 6.13 6.12
N GLY A 735 -7.51 6.58 7.10
CA GLY A 735 -8.97 6.42 7.07
C GLY A 735 -9.62 7.19 5.91
N ILE A 736 -9.11 8.38 5.60
CA ILE A 736 -9.60 9.22 4.50
C ILE A 736 -9.26 8.58 3.15
N LEU A 737 -8.02 8.13 2.97
CA LEU A 737 -7.60 7.44 1.76
C LEU A 737 -8.38 6.14 1.56
N GLU A 738 -8.56 5.36 2.63
CA GLU A 738 -9.32 4.11 2.62
C GLU A 738 -10.78 4.33 2.21
N HIS A 739 -11.46 5.34 2.76
CA HIS A 739 -12.83 5.68 2.39
C HIS A 739 -12.97 5.99 0.89
N HIS A 740 -12.13 6.88 0.35
CA HIS A 740 -12.19 7.23 -1.07
C HIS A 740 -11.73 6.10 -1.99
N LEU A 741 -10.78 5.27 -1.55
CA LEU A 741 -10.30 4.11 -2.28
C LEU A 741 -11.41 3.07 -2.45
N ILE A 742 -12.18 2.79 -1.38
CA ILE A 742 -13.33 1.87 -1.44
C ILE A 742 -14.38 2.41 -2.43
N ILE A 743 -14.70 3.71 -2.39
CA ILE A 743 -15.64 4.31 -3.35
C ILE A 743 -15.14 4.17 -4.80
N MET A 744 -13.84 4.34 -5.05
CA MET A 744 -13.26 4.13 -6.37
C MET A 744 -13.33 2.67 -6.83
N GLN A 745 -13.16 1.74 -5.90
CA GLN A 745 -13.28 0.30 -6.16
C GLN A 745 -14.73 -0.10 -6.48
N GLU A 746 -15.71 0.37 -5.70
CA GLU A 746 -17.14 0.12 -5.94
C GLU A 746 -17.63 0.66 -7.28
N LYS A 747 -17.09 1.82 -7.70
CA LYS A 747 -17.40 2.43 -9.00
C LYS A 747 -16.65 1.82 -10.18
N GLY A 748 -15.73 0.87 -9.95
CA GLY A 748 -14.93 0.25 -11.01
C GLY A 748 -13.78 1.11 -11.57
N VAL A 749 -13.52 2.28 -10.99
CA VAL A 749 -12.49 3.23 -11.46
C VAL A 749 -11.08 2.62 -11.41
N LEU A 750 -10.80 1.79 -10.39
CA LEU A 750 -9.49 1.11 -10.27
C LEU A 750 -9.24 0.12 -11.42
N GLN A 751 -10.30 -0.49 -11.96
CA GLN A 751 -10.22 -1.42 -13.08
C GLN A 751 -10.02 -0.66 -14.41
N GLU A 752 -10.72 0.46 -14.59
CA GLU A 752 -10.50 1.35 -15.75
C GLU A 752 -9.06 1.87 -15.79
N LEU A 753 -8.55 2.31 -14.64
CA LEU A 753 -7.16 2.77 -14.51
C LEU A 753 -6.17 1.62 -14.77
N LYS A 754 -6.49 0.39 -14.34
CA LYS A 754 -5.63 -0.78 -14.62
C LYS A 754 -5.59 -1.06 -16.12
N ASP A 755 -6.75 -1.08 -16.78
CA ASP A 755 -6.85 -1.33 -18.20
C ASP A 755 -6.06 -0.29 -19.02
N LEU A 756 -6.09 0.98 -18.62
CA LEU A 756 -5.31 2.06 -19.24
C LEU A 756 -3.79 1.80 -19.21
N TRP A 757 -3.26 1.30 -18.10
CA TRP A 757 -1.82 1.13 -17.90
C TRP A 757 -1.28 -0.24 -18.36
N TRP A 758 -2.12 -1.29 -18.33
CA TRP A 758 -1.72 -2.65 -18.71
C TRP A 758 -1.94 -2.92 -20.20
N LYS A 759 -3.10 -2.56 -20.76
CA LYS A 759 -3.44 -2.85 -22.16
C LYS A 759 -2.80 -1.81 -23.07
N ILE A 760 -2.25 -2.28 -24.19
CA ILE A 760 -1.68 -1.39 -25.22
C ILE A 760 -2.71 -1.28 -26.36
N PRO A 761 -3.15 -0.07 -26.74
CA PRO A 761 -3.98 0.10 -27.92
C PRO A 761 -3.13 -0.14 -29.19
N GLY A 762 -3.40 -1.24 -29.89
CA GLY A 762 -2.62 -1.72 -31.05
C GLY A 762 -1.68 -2.87 -30.67
N GLU A 763 -1.72 -3.97 -31.43
CA GLU A 763 -1.24 -5.28 -30.96
C GLU A 763 0.24 -5.56 -31.26
N PRO A 764 1.07 -5.85 -30.22
CA PRO A 764 2.32 -6.56 -30.41
C PRO A 764 2.15 -8.09 -30.30
N CYS A 765 1.10 -8.57 -29.61
CA CYS A 765 0.88 -9.99 -29.31
C CYS A 765 -0.55 -10.43 -29.64
N ASP A 766 -1.01 -10.17 -30.86
CA ASP A 766 -2.19 -10.86 -31.38
C ASP A 766 -1.81 -12.35 -31.45
N ARG A 767 -2.28 -13.14 -30.48
CA ARG A 767 -2.04 -14.59 -30.46
C ARG A 767 -2.77 -15.14 -31.67
N VAL A 768 -2.03 -15.22 -32.77
CA VAL A 768 -2.39 -15.85 -34.04
C VAL A 768 -3.90 -15.81 -34.22
N LYS A 769 -4.38 -14.74 -34.86
CA LYS A 769 -5.63 -14.81 -35.64
C LYS A 769 -5.74 -16.22 -36.20
N ASP A 770 -6.93 -16.80 -36.11
CA ASP A 770 -7.35 -17.96 -36.87
C ASP A 770 -7.03 -17.76 -38.37
N ASP A 771 -5.75 -17.83 -38.74
CA ASP A 771 -5.27 -18.06 -40.08
C ASP A 771 -5.75 -19.47 -40.32
N SER A 772 -6.92 -19.54 -40.96
CA SER A 772 -7.49 -20.73 -41.57
C SER A 772 -6.36 -21.65 -41.98
N ALA A 773 -6.16 -22.73 -41.22
CA ALA A 773 -4.95 -23.54 -41.27
C ALA A 773 -4.63 -23.93 -42.72
N GLU A 774 -3.76 -23.17 -43.37
CA GLU A 774 -3.24 -23.54 -44.68
C GLU A 774 -2.38 -24.78 -44.44
N MET A 775 -2.74 -25.89 -45.09
CA MET A 775 -1.97 -27.13 -44.97
C MET A 775 -0.58 -26.88 -45.55
N SER A 776 0.41 -26.73 -44.68
CA SER A 776 1.80 -26.47 -45.07
C SER A 776 2.43 -27.70 -45.72
N MET A 777 3.40 -27.49 -46.62
CA MET A 777 4.17 -28.57 -47.27
C MET A 777 4.85 -29.50 -46.24
N GLU A 778 5.19 -28.97 -45.06
CA GLU A 778 5.80 -29.74 -43.97
C GLU A 778 4.86 -30.81 -43.40
N SER A 779 3.56 -30.52 -43.34
CA SER A 779 2.54 -31.48 -42.87
C SER A 779 2.26 -32.62 -43.86
N LEU A 780 2.42 -32.36 -45.18
CA LEU A 780 2.18 -33.33 -46.26
C LEU A 780 3.47 -33.99 -46.79
N GLY A 781 4.65 -33.55 -46.33
CA GLY A 781 5.95 -34.00 -46.84
C GLY A 781 6.15 -35.51 -46.80
N GLY A 782 5.73 -36.19 -45.73
CA GLY A 782 5.86 -37.65 -45.61
C GLY A 782 5.08 -38.45 -46.66
N VAL A 783 3.95 -37.92 -47.14
CA VAL A 783 3.16 -38.57 -48.20
C VAL A 783 3.95 -38.56 -49.51
N PHE A 784 4.60 -37.44 -49.85
CA PHE A 784 5.44 -37.34 -51.04
C PHE A 784 6.67 -38.26 -50.98
N TYR A 785 7.33 -38.37 -49.81
CA TYR A 785 8.45 -39.31 -49.64
C TYR A 785 8.01 -40.77 -49.81
N THR A 786 6.82 -41.12 -49.30
CA THR A 786 6.27 -42.48 -49.44
C THR A 786 5.98 -42.81 -50.90
N LEU A 787 5.42 -41.85 -51.66
CA LEU A 787 5.20 -42.01 -53.11
C LEU A 787 6.52 -42.20 -53.86
N TYR A 788 7.53 -41.36 -53.57
CA TYR A 788 8.84 -41.47 -54.20
C TYR A 788 9.49 -42.84 -53.92
N GLY A 789 9.44 -43.31 -52.68
CA GLY A 789 9.91 -44.65 -52.31
C GLY A 789 9.17 -45.76 -53.05
N GLY A 790 7.84 -45.66 -53.17
CA GLY A 790 7.01 -46.63 -53.91
C GLY A 790 7.38 -46.74 -55.39
N VAL A 791 7.59 -45.59 -56.07
CA VAL A 791 8.03 -45.57 -57.47
C VAL A 791 9.41 -46.20 -57.64
N LEU A 792 10.35 -45.88 -56.75
CA LEU A 792 11.70 -46.47 -56.80
C LEU A 792 11.67 -47.99 -56.60
N ILE A 793 10.87 -48.48 -55.64
CA ILE A 793 10.70 -49.92 -55.42
C ILE A 793 10.06 -50.57 -56.64
N GLY A 794 9.03 -49.96 -57.23
CA GLY A 794 8.38 -50.47 -58.45
C GLY A 794 9.34 -50.57 -59.63
N VAL A 795 10.13 -49.53 -59.88
CA VAL A 795 11.18 -49.54 -60.91
C VAL A 795 12.22 -50.61 -60.62
N PHE A 796 12.64 -50.76 -59.37
CA PHE A 796 13.61 -51.77 -58.97
C PHE A 796 13.08 -53.20 -59.15
N VAL A 797 11.83 -53.46 -58.78
CA VAL A 797 11.18 -54.76 -59.02
C VAL A 797 11.07 -55.04 -60.51
N ALA A 798 10.65 -54.06 -61.31
CA ALA A 798 10.58 -54.22 -62.77
C ALA A 798 11.96 -54.50 -63.39
N LEU A 799 13.03 -53.87 -62.88
CA LEU A 799 14.40 -54.17 -63.30
C LEU A 799 14.83 -55.60 -62.92
N ILE A 800 14.43 -56.08 -61.74
CA ILE A 800 14.67 -57.45 -61.31
C ILE A 800 13.89 -58.45 -62.17
N GLU A 801 12.61 -58.19 -62.44
CA GLU A 801 11.77 -59.03 -63.31
C GLU A 801 12.36 -59.11 -64.72
N PHE A 802 12.73 -57.97 -65.29
CA PHE A 802 13.41 -57.91 -66.58
C PHE A 802 14.73 -58.69 -66.58
N TRP A 803 15.53 -58.55 -65.51
CA TRP A 803 16.77 -59.30 -65.35
C TRP A 803 16.53 -60.81 -65.19
N TRP A 804 15.49 -61.20 -64.46
CA TRP A 804 15.13 -62.59 -64.19
C TRP A 804 14.59 -63.29 -65.45
N GLU A 805 13.66 -62.65 -66.17
CA GLU A 805 13.10 -63.16 -67.44
C GLU A 805 14.20 -63.39 -68.48
N LYS A 806 15.12 -62.41 -68.62
CA LYS A 806 16.23 -62.52 -69.58
C LYS A 806 17.32 -63.50 -69.14
N SER A 807 17.53 -63.69 -67.83
CA SER A 807 18.46 -64.70 -67.32
C SER A 807 17.98 -66.14 -67.58
N GLN A 808 16.66 -66.34 -67.68
CA GLN A 808 16.05 -67.63 -68.05
C GLN A 808 16.00 -67.88 -69.57
N ALA A 809 16.36 -66.91 -70.41
CA ALA A 809 16.39 -67.08 -71.87
C ALA A 809 17.51 -68.06 -72.31
N PRO A 810 17.23 -68.95 -73.30
CA PRO A 810 18.18 -69.97 -73.76
C PRO A 810 19.48 -69.36 -74.33
N TYR A 811 20.60 -70.05 -74.11
CA TYR A 811 21.98 -69.56 -74.25
C TYR A 811 22.41 -69.08 -75.66
N GLY A 812 21.56 -69.21 -76.67
CA GLY A 812 21.86 -68.90 -78.08
C GLY A 812 21.59 -67.46 -78.54
N GLU A 813 20.91 -66.64 -77.73
CA GLU A 813 20.41 -65.31 -78.14
C GLU A 813 20.67 -64.24 -77.07
N ARG A 814 21.85 -64.25 -76.44
CA ARG A 814 22.22 -63.32 -75.35
C ARG A 814 23.04 -62.14 -75.88
N ASP A 815 22.41 -60.99 -76.07
CA ASP A 815 23.11 -59.70 -76.17
C ASP A 815 23.42 -59.14 -74.76
N HIS A 816 24.31 -58.14 -74.68
CA HIS A 816 24.59 -57.46 -73.41
C HIS A 816 23.33 -56.79 -72.86
N ILE A 817 22.96 -57.11 -71.61
CA ILE A 817 21.74 -56.69 -70.89
C ILE A 817 21.41 -55.19 -71.03
N LEU A 818 22.43 -54.32 -71.07
CA LEU A 818 22.27 -52.87 -71.23
C LEU A 818 21.77 -52.44 -72.63
N VAL A 819 22.16 -53.17 -73.67
CA VAL A 819 21.79 -52.87 -75.06
C VAL A 819 20.32 -53.23 -75.28
N GLU A 820 19.87 -54.33 -74.70
CA GLU A 820 18.49 -54.81 -74.81
C GLU A 820 17.53 -53.96 -73.96
N PHE A 821 17.94 -53.56 -72.76
CA PHE A 821 17.20 -52.59 -71.94
C PHE A 821 17.02 -51.26 -72.66
N LEU A 822 18.06 -50.72 -73.30
CA LEU A 822 17.97 -49.49 -74.09
C LEU A 822 17.07 -49.64 -75.32
N ARG A 823 17.01 -50.84 -75.92
CA ARG A 823 16.14 -51.14 -77.06
C ARG A 823 14.66 -51.17 -76.64
N GLU A 824 14.35 -51.81 -75.51
CA GLU A 824 13.00 -51.87 -74.93
C GLU A 824 12.56 -50.50 -74.40
N LEU A 825 13.44 -49.77 -73.70
CA LEU A 825 13.17 -48.39 -73.26
C LEU A 825 12.86 -47.48 -74.46
N LYS A 826 13.62 -47.64 -75.55
CA LYS A 826 13.36 -46.92 -76.80
C LYS A 826 12.01 -47.34 -77.40
N LEU A 827 11.66 -48.62 -77.39
CA LEU A 827 10.36 -49.11 -77.88
C LEU A 827 9.19 -48.51 -77.07
N VAL A 828 9.30 -48.48 -75.74
CA VAL A 828 8.31 -47.89 -74.81
C VAL A 828 8.19 -46.38 -75.03
N LEU A 829 9.31 -45.66 -75.15
CA LEU A 829 9.33 -44.21 -75.42
C LEU A 829 8.81 -43.85 -76.82
N THR A 830 8.82 -44.78 -77.78
CA THR A 830 8.32 -44.55 -79.14
C THR A 830 6.83 -44.89 -79.29
N CYS A 831 6.16 -45.39 -78.24
CA CYS A 831 4.71 -45.66 -78.18
C CYS A 831 4.14 -46.49 -79.37
N THR A 832 4.93 -47.37 -79.98
CA THR A 832 4.43 -48.31 -80.99
C THR A 832 4.04 -49.62 -80.33
N GLY A 833 2.73 -49.85 -80.18
CA GLY A 833 2.18 -51.03 -79.54
C GLY A 833 2.28 -52.31 -80.39
N SER A 834 2.69 -53.40 -79.73
CA SER A 834 2.43 -54.84 -79.97
C SER A 834 3.71 -55.67 -80.06
N ARG A 835 3.91 -56.60 -79.12
CA ARG A 835 4.83 -57.74 -79.27
C ARG A 835 4.25 -58.68 -80.35
N PRO A 836 5.02 -59.18 -81.34
CA PRO A 836 4.56 -60.29 -82.17
C PRO A 836 4.56 -61.59 -81.36
N ASN A 837 3.53 -62.41 -81.57
CA ASN A 837 3.37 -63.73 -80.96
C ASN A 837 4.49 -64.68 -81.43
N PRO A 838 5.07 -65.57 -80.58
CA PRO A 838 6.23 -66.40 -80.96
C PRO A 838 5.95 -67.46 -82.04
N GLU A 839 4.68 -67.73 -82.39
CA GLU A 839 4.32 -68.86 -83.28
C GLU A 839 4.08 -68.51 -84.77
N SER A 840 4.19 -67.24 -85.19
CA SER A 840 3.91 -66.88 -86.60
C SER A 840 5.13 -66.52 -87.44
N ALA A 841 6.36 -66.73 -86.95
CA ALA A 841 7.59 -66.31 -87.64
C ALA A 841 8.04 -67.26 -88.78
N ASP A 842 7.44 -68.44 -88.95
CA ASP A 842 7.93 -69.45 -89.91
C ASP A 842 7.26 -69.42 -91.30
N ASN A 843 6.27 -68.55 -91.56
CA ASN A 843 5.49 -68.62 -92.81
C ASN A 843 5.39 -67.34 -93.66
N SER A 844 6.20 -66.30 -93.42
CA SER A 844 6.13 -65.05 -94.21
C SER A 844 7.44 -64.64 -94.88
N ILE A 845 8.17 -65.60 -95.46
CA ILE A 845 9.20 -65.34 -96.49
C ILE A 845 8.63 -65.72 -97.86
N ALA A 846 7.55 -65.06 -98.24
CA ALA A 846 7.06 -64.95 -99.61
C ALA A 846 6.06 -63.80 -99.62
N ASP A 847 6.08 -62.97 -100.66
CA ASP A 847 5.04 -62.00 -101.03
C ASP A 847 5.20 -60.50 -100.70
N ASP A 848 6.34 -60.02 -100.18
CA ASP A 848 6.65 -58.57 -100.18
C ASP A 848 7.45 -58.14 -101.41
N ALA A 849 6.82 -58.29 -102.58
CA ALA A 849 7.27 -57.72 -103.84
C ALA A 849 6.09 -57.24 -104.70
N ALA A 850 5.24 -56.33 -104.22
CA ALA A 850 4.55 -55.34 -105.09
C ALA A 850 3.62 -54.38 -104.33
N SER A 851 3.72 -53.10 -104.71
CA SER A 851 2.73 -52.02 -104.53
C SER A 851 2.59 -51.48 -103.09
N ARG A 852 3.00 -50.26 -102.73
CA ARG A 852 2.76 -48.93 -103.34
C ARG A 852 1.33 -48.77 -103.88
N ARG A 853 0.44 -48.18 -103.09
CA ARG A 853 -0.18 -46.86 -103.37
C ARG A 853 -1.29 -46.46 -102.38
N SER A 854 -1.21 -45.18 -102.03
CA SER A 854 -2.30 -44.19 -101.95
C SER A 854 -3.34 -44.22 -100.82
N GLY A 855 -3.55 -43.01 -100.30
CA GLY A 855 -4.86 -42.46 -99.92
C GLY A 855 -4.93 -42.17 -98.42
N HIS A 856 -4.89 -40.89 -97.99
CA HIS A 856 -6.09 -40.03 -97.85
C HIS A 856 -7.22 -40.69 -97.06
N SER A 857 -7.95 -40.05 -96.17
CA SER A 857 -7.97 -38.75 -95.51
C SER A 857 -9.22 -38.81 -94.61
N ARG A 858 -9.41 -37.80 -93.74
CA ARG A 858 -10.66 -37.45 -93.04
C ARG A 858 -11.12 -38.37 -91.91
N GLN A 859 -11.84 -37.91 -90.91
CA GLN A 859 -11.99 -36.60 -90.24
C GLN A 859 -12.97 -36.90 -89.08
N ALA A 860 -12.86 -36.09 -88.04
CA ALA A 860 -13.98 -35.55 -87.27
C ALA A 860 -14.50 -36.27 -86.02
N SER A 861 -14.74 -35.38 -85.04
CA SER A 861 -15.81 -35.36 -84.04
C SER A 861 -15.52 -36.00 -82.70
N GLN A 862 -15.88 -35.41 -81.56
CA GLN A 862 -16.18 -34.04 -81.13
C GLN A 862 -16.46 -34.16 -79.62
N VAL A 863 -16.09 -33.13 -78.85
CA VAL A 863 -16.77 -32.66 -77.61
C VAL A 863 -16.82 -33.62 -76.41
N PHE A 864 -16.15 -33.23 -75.32
CA PHE A 864 -16.64 -33.49 -73.97
C PHE A 864 -16.86 -32.17 -73.24
N ALA A 865 -18.11 -32.02 -72.79
CA ALA A 865 -18.62 -30.91 -72.04
C ALA A 865 -18.26 -31.05 -70.55
N THR A 866 -18.13 -29.89 -69.93
CA THR A 866 -18.36 -29.56 -68.52
C THR A 866 -19.42 -30.43 -67.82
N LEU A 867 -19.15 -30.81 -66.56
CA LEU A 867 -20.13 -30.75 -65.48
C LEU A 867 -19.44 -30.82 -64.10
N ASN A 868 -19.63 -29.75 -63.33
CA ASN A 868 -19.58 -29.75 -61.88
C ASN A 868 -20.63 -30.72 -61.33
N THR A 869 -20.26 -31.48 -60.30
CA THR A 869 -20.85 -31.49 -58.95
C THR A 869 -19.90 -32.20 -58.02
#